data_AF-A0A135U223-F1
#
_entry.id   AF-A0A135U223-F1
#
_cell.length_a   1.000
_cell.length_b   1.000
_cell.length_c   1.000
_cell.angle_alpha   90.00
_cell.angle_beta   90.00
_cell.angle_gamma   90.00
#
_symmetry.space_group_name_H-M   'P 1'
#
loop_
_entity.id
_entity.type
_entity.pdbx_description
1 polymer ?
#
loop_
_entity_poly.entity_id
_entity_poly.type
_entity_poly.pdbx_seq_one_letter_code
_entity_poly.pdbx_strand_id
1 'polypeptide(L)'
;MASQQDLQELLRVITSKKGVSMMAAMGQVKALQTVELRSIQQISDASLDLIERGLGDSKAAKALQTACKTHLKRANTKRSGHHLTSPSEKRPKIHHPSDDSEGPAQHLEDTEAALSLSVVMDEKEIAGASIYTNRAPLMLAFVLELLRHTMPTQPMSSRLSLAQAVVSANSKSKAISIGLAKAENEDGSWGEGQPRVNIMGRAIAVLKRGDFDLQGSGLAAPESSKYATDNGLQGGKPSESSEQHHGSAAFRETPWSASRQVTFKSSTFVARVANVEDSTQAPGLVRSLLLSEPQLQTATHNAWAYRVKRRGQGGEQTQRSGEVREASEDDGETGCGEFIQRLIKEAGIVDVIVVLTRWFGGEMLGPDRWRLMRNVVTEALSQRLRLTQIHGGYEDVAVWALDLQNTNNGSGSRSASETSRNVVGVPIHRPEPARAYLLKSFATGQSEDVPIGDSSGGSASKAKQKKMSKLEDEVQRIRNLGRLLGALRLLFDSWSNLGPREMDRKAFSWYASIRPEVQPGVAGWGAKGWLKLDTILQLRRADTEIGASAPRRAACSFLTISRRLASNRPAGHGPRAPRPYASRRTNQLPSSPPAPNTLETADAIFKARKIPLLASGVVALGLGIYISLLASSFYSSSCHKDSEPALDAIPTGRPNVFTRELAKKFDQSLEGSEWLMGITSLRKKLAVEAYGHVLEVAMGTGRNLPFYDWSHVLSSRSNSAVQALAAPKPNAQVSKTDVVPIISYTGVDISGEMLGVAVEKLAETVPEFSGVDPITEKQTAPSHDEWSNISYLSGRLRMFRSDIHKYIPPPPQQPCPQAKYDFVCSTFSLCSVRDPEQMVRDLASKVKPNTGKIVLVEHGRGWWGFVNGLLDKSAASHFRKYGCWWNRDIAEIVENAAKSTPGLQVTKVDRPYFTQLGTTLWIELKVSDSNVS
;
A
#
# COMPACT_ATOMS: atom_id res chain seq x y z
N MET A 1 -0.62 50.83 -36.14
CA MET A 1 -0.94 50.88 -34.69
C MET A 1 -0.97 49.44 -34.18
N ALA A 2 -0.34 49.14 -33.04
CA ALA A 2 -0.39 47.78 -32.48
C ALA A 2 -1.77 47.50 -31.90
N SER A 3 -2.34 46.33 -32.20
CA SER A 3 -3.66 45.96 -31.67
C SER A 3 -3.55 45.64 -30.17
N GLN A 4 -4.64 45.82 -29.42
CA GLN A 4 -4.71 45.39 -28.01
C GLN A 4 -4.38 43.89 -27.87
N GLN A 5 -4.65 43.11 -28.93
CA GLN A 5 -4.35 41.69 -29.02
C GLN A 5 -2.85 41.41 -29.12
N ASP A 6 -2.08 42.17 -29.91
CA ASP A 6 -0.62 42.04 -30.02
C ASP A 6 0.07 42.27 -28.66
N LEU A 7 -0.45 43.24 -27.90
CA LEU A 7 0.03 43.55 -26.56
C LEU A 7 -0.19 42.38 -25.59
N GLN A 8 -1.40 41.80 -25.60
CA GLN A 8 -1.75 40.67 -24.74
C GLN A 8 -0.92 39.43 -25.08
N GLU A 9 -0.69 39.14 -26.37
CA GLU A 9 0.13 38.02 -26.79
C GLU A 9 1.60 38.21 -26.40
N LEU A 10 2.14 39.41 -26.57
CA LEU A 10 3.52 39.71 -26.19
C LEU A 10 3.73 39.58 -24.67
N LEU A 11 2.79 40.08 -23.88
CA LEU A 11 2.80 39.93 -22.41
C LEU A 11 2.72 38.46 -21.99
N ARG A 12 1.91 37.66 -22.67
CA ARG A 12 1.80 36.20 -22.43
C ARG A 12 3.12 35.48 -22.75
N VAL A 13 3.80 35.84 -23.84
CA VAL A 13 5.09 35.26 -24.20
C VAL A 13 6.17 35.62 -23.16
N ILE A 14 6.21 36.86 -22.69
CA ILE A 14 7.21 37.31 -21.70
C ILE A 14 6.97 36.65 -20.33
N THR A 15 5.72 36.59 -19.86
CA THR A 15 5.36 35.98 -18.57
C THR A 15 5.41 34.46 -18.54
N SER A 16 5.39 33.80 -19.71
CA SER A 16 5.58 32.35 -19.79
C SER A 16 6.95 31.87 -19.29
N LYS A 17 7.91 32.79 -19.12
CA LYS A 17 9.23 32.50 -18.56
C LYS A 17 9.17 32.48 -17.02
N LYS A 18 9.68 31.39 -16.44
CA LYS A 18 9.74 31.19 -14.98
C LYS A 18 10.51 32.34 -14.31
N GLY A 19 9.83 33.10 -13.45
CA GLY A 19 10.42 34.17 -12.64
C GLY A 19 10.20 35.60 -13.13
N VAL A 20 9.46 35.84 -14.23
CA VAL A 20 9.10 37.21 -14.66
C VAL A 20 7.73 37.60 -14.14
N SER A 21 7.66 38.63 -13.28
CA SER A 21 6.39 39.15 -12.78
C SER A 21 5.63 39.94 -13.84
N MET A 22 4.31 40.08 -13.68
CA MET A 22 3.49 40.83 -14.64
C MET A 22 3.93 42.30 -14.76
N MET A 23 4.37 42.90 -13.64
CA MET A 23 4.89 44.26 -13.59
C MET A 23 6.20 44.42 -14.37
N ALA A 24 7.12 43.46 -14.24
CA ALA A 24 8.38 43.45 -14.99
C ALA A 24 8.14 43.26 -16.49
N ALA A 25 7.20 42.40 -16.86
CA ALA A 25 6.82 42.19 -18.27
C ALA A 25 6.20 43.45 -18.90
N MET A 26 5.34 44.18 -18.18
CA MET A 26 4.81 45.48 -18.63
C MET A 26 5.92 46.51 -18.86
N GLY A 27 6.92 46.54 -17.98
CA GLY A 27 8.10 47.40 -18.13
C GLY A 27 8.91 47.06 -19.39
N GLN A 28 9.17 45.78 -19.64
CA GLN A 28 9.87 45.31 -20.84
C GLN A 28 9.12 45.64 -22.13
N VAL A 29 7.79 45.47 -22.14
CA VAL A 29 6.96 45.83 -23.28
C VAL A 29 6.98 47.32 -23.55
N LYS A 30 6.89 48.16 -22.50
CA LYS A 30 6.99 49.62 -22.66
C LYS A 30 8.35 50.02 -23.24
N ALA A 31 9.43 49.38 -22.80
CA ALA A 31 10.77 49.63 -23.32
C ALA A 31 10.92 49.22 -24.80
N LEU A 32 10.39 48.06 -25.19
CA LEU A 32 10.37 47.62 -26.60
C LEU A 32 9.52 48.53 -27.50
N GLN A 33 8.44 49.09 -26.98
CA GLN A 33 7.61 50.07 -27.71
C GLN A 33 8.36 51.37 -28.02
N THR A 34 9.34 51.77 -27.20
CA THR A 34 10.18 52.96 -27.47
C THR A 34 11.12 52.78 -28.65
N VAL A 35 11.45 51.52 -28.99
CA VAL A 35 12.23 51.16 -30.18
C VAL A 35 11.33 50.66 -31.32
N GLU A 36 10.03 51.02 -31.27
CA GLU A 36 9.00 50.68 -32.25
C GLU A 36 8.73 49.17 -32.46
N LEU A 37 9.22 48.31 -31.56
CA LEU A 37 8.92 46.88 -31.55
C LEU A 37 7.64 46.62 -30.75
N ARG A 38 6.52 46.47 -31.46
CA ARG A 38 5.19 46.39 -30.84
C ARG A 38 4.49 45.04 -31.00
N SER A 39 5.01 44.13 -31.83
CA SER A 39 4.43 42.80 -32.06
C SER A 39 5.47 41.66 -31.99
N ILE A 40 4.98 40.44 -31.78
CA ILE A 40 5.81 39.21 -31.75
C ILE A 40 6.54 39.00 -33.07
N GLN A 41 5.90 39.31 -34.21
CA GLN A 41 6.51 39.20 -35.54
C GLN A 41 7.66 40.20 -35.71
N GLN A 42 7.46 41.46 -35.32
CA GLN A 42 8.50 42.48 -35.38
C GLN A 42 9.72 42.11 -34.53
N ILE A 43 9.51 41.56 -33.34
CA ILE A 43 10.60 41.14 -32.45
C ILE A 43 11.33 39.88 -32.99
N SER A 44 10.62 38.97 -33.65
CA SER A 44 11.22 37.82 -34.32
C SER A 44 12.17 38.25 -35.44
N ASP A 45 11.77 39.24 -36.23
CA ASP A 45 12.45 39.62 -37.48
C ASP A 45 13.48 40.74 -37.27
N ALA A 46 13.43 41.46 -36.15
CA ALA A 46 14.37 42.51 -35.81
C ALA A 46 15.80 41.99 -35.59
N SER A 47 16.80 42.85 -35.82
CA SER A 47 18.19 42.55 -35.46
C SER A 47 18.36 42.51 -33.94
N LEU A 48 19.31 41.67 -33.47
CA LEU A 48 19.54 41.48 -32.04
C LEU A 48 19.92 42.79 -31.34
N ASP A 49 20.70 43.64 -32.01
CA ASP A 49 21.18 44.94 -31.50
C ASP A 49 20.03 45.94 -31.27
N LEU A 50 18.95 45.82 -32.04
CA LEU A 50 17.77 46.68 -31.90
C LEU A 50 16.91 46.26 -30.69
N ILE A 51 16.81 44.96 -30.45
CA ILE A 51 16.13 44.40 -29.26
C ILE A 51 16.95 44.68 -27.99
N GLU A 52 18.28 44.59 -28.08
CA GLU A 52 19.20 44.89 -26.97
C GLU A 52 19.14 46.38 -26.58
N ARG A 53 19.05 47.30 -27.55
CA ARG A 53 18.82 48.74 -27.26
C ARG A 53 17.52 49.00 -26.50
N GLY A 54 16.49 48.18 -26.71
CA GLY A 54 15.21 48.31 -26.00
C GLY A 54 15.21 47.70 -24.59
N LEU A 55 15.89 46.56 -24.38
CA LEU A 55 15.86 45.83 -23.11
C LEU A 55 17.07 46.09 -22.21
N GLY A 56 18.19 46.57 -22.74
CA GLY A 56 19.43 46.84 -22.01
C GLY A 56 20.23 45.60 -21.58
N ASP A 57 19.76 44.39 -21.91
CA ASP A 57 20.42 43.13 -21.56
C ASP A 57 20.44 42.17 -22.77
N SER A 58 21.65 41.84 -23.25
CA SER A 58 21.89 40.93 -24.37
C SER A 58 21.33 39.52 -24.13
N LYS A 59 21.35 39.04 -22.88
CA LYS A 59 20.84 37.70 -22.53
C LYS A 59 19.31 37.68 -22.56
N ALA A 60 18.68 38.73 -22.04
CA ALA A 60 17.22 38.91 -22.12
C ALA A 60 16.75 39.08 -23.57
N ALA A 61 17.47 39.85 -24.39
CA ALA A 61 17.16 40.07 -25.81
C ALA A 61 17.19 38.77 -26.62
N LYS A 62 18.26 37.97 -26.51
CA LYS A 62 18.38 36.65 -27.15
C LYS A 62 17.26 35.70 -26.71
N ALA A 63 16.99 35.66 -25.41
CA ALA A 63 15.95 34.80 -24.87
C ALA A 63 14.55 35.23 -25.34
N LEU A 64 14.27 36.53 -25.45
CA LEU A 64 12.97 37.03 -25.92
C LEU A 64 12.76 36.73 -27.40
N GLN A 65 13.76 37.03 -28.24
CA GLN A 65 13.69 36.75 -29.66
C GLN A 65 13.48 35.25 -29.96
N THR A 66 14.14 34.37 -29.20
CA THR A 66 13.98 32.92 -29.32
C THR A 66 12.56 32.48 -28.94
N ALA A 67 11.97 33.08 -27.90
CA ALA A 67 10.61 32.79 -27.47
C ALA A 67 9.58 33.24 -28.52
N CYS A 68 9.75 34.42 -29.11
CA CYS A 68 8.90 34.92 -30.20
C CYS A 68 8.96 34.03 -31.45
N LYS A 69 10.18 33.63 -31.88
CA LYS A 69 10.36 32.70 -33.01
C LYS A 69 9.71 31.34 -32.77
N THR A 70 9.78 30.84 -31.55
CA THR A 70 9.16 29.55 -31.17
C THR A 70 7.63 29.66 -31.16
N HIS A 71 7.09 30.79 -30.70
CA HIS A 71 5.65 31.05 -30.69
C HIS A 71 5.07 31.08 -32.11
N LEU A 72 5.75 31.75 -33.06
CA LEU A 72 5.34 31.83 -34.46
C LEU A 72 5.41 30.48 -35.19
N LYS A 73 6.45 29.67 -34.95
CA LYS A 73 6.54 28.32 -35.51
C LYS A 73 5.37 27.43 -35.07
N ARG A 74 4.89 27.59 -33.84
CA ARG A 74 3.78 26.81 -33.28
C ARG A 74 2.41 27.26 -33.83
N ALA A 75 2.29 28.53 -34.22
CA ALA A 75 1.09 29.08 -34.85
C ALA A 75 0.93 28.65 -36.34
N ASN A 76 2.03 28.58 -37.10
CA ASN A 76 2.00 28.19 -38.52
C ASN A 76 1.61 26.72 -38.78
N THR A 77 1.72 25.83 -37.78
CA THR A 77 1.25 24.44 -37.91
C THR A 77 -0.27 24.26 -37.74
N LYS A 78 -1.04 25.34 -37.50
CA LYS A 78 -2.49 25.25 -37.22
C LYS A 78 -3.42 26.03 -38.17
N ARG A 79 -2.94 26.62 -39.28
CA ARG A 79 -3.82 27.22 -40.31
C ARG A 79 -3.23 27.13 -41.72
N SER A 80 -3.79 26.24 -42.55
CA SER A 80 -3.80 26.40 -44.00
C SER A 80 -5.05 25.75 -44.58
N GLY A 81 -6.04 26.58 -44.92
CA GLY A 81 -7.22 26.25 -45.70
C GLY A 81 -7.68 27.45 -46.53
N HIS A 82 -7.76 27.25 -47.85
CA HIS A 82 -8.25 28.09 -48.97
C HIS A 82 -7.40 29.32 -49.40
N HIS A 83 -7.15 29.63 -50.69
CA HIS A 83 -7.86 29.34 -51.96
C HIS A 83 -6.95 29.58 -53.22
N LEU A 84 -7.28 28.92 -54.37
CA LEU A 84 -6.83 29.09 -55.81
C LEU A 84 -5.46 28.49 -56.23
N THR A 85 -5.20 27.77 -57.35
CA THR A 85 -5.89 27.35 -58.61
C THR A 85 -4.98 26.39 -59.43
N SER A 86 -5.45 25.17 -59.80
CA SER A 86 -5.19 24.29 -61.01
C SER A 86 -3.76 23.92 -61.50
N PRO A 87 -3.53 22.84 -62.33
CA PRO A 87 -4.44 21.82 -62.90
C PRO A 87 -4.05 20.33 -62.65
N SER A 88 -4.90 19.46 -63.18
CA SER A 88 -5.15 18.02 -63.02
C SER A 88 -4.06 17.00 -63.40
N GLU A 89 -4.14 15.80 -62.81
CA GLU A 89 -4.36 14.53 -63.53
C GLU A 89 -5.02 13.45 -62.64
N LYS A 90 -5.90 12.63 -63.25
CA LYS A 90 -6.90 11.71 -62.64
C LYS A 90 -6.26 10.37 -62.21
N ARG A 91 -6.79 9.60 -61.23
CA ARG A 91 -7.90 8.60 -61.31
C ARG A 91 -7.86 7.70 -60.04
N PRO A 92 -8.83 6.82 -59.68
CA PRO A 92 -10.30 6.81 -59.83
C PRO A 92 -11.06 6.91 -58.49
N LYS A 93 -12.34 7.30 -58.57
CA LYS A 93 -13.36 7.09 -57.53
C LYS A 93 -13.90 5.66 -57.60
N ILE A 94 -14.06 5.01 -56.45
CA ILE A 94 -15.11 4.01 -56.23
C ILE A 94 -16.24 4.72 -55.49
N HIS A 95 -17.46 4.49 -55.97
CA HIS A 95 -18.69 5.10 -55.51
C HIS A 95 -19.53 4.02 -54.83
N HIS A 96 -20.14 4.35 -53.69
CA HIS A 96 -21.48 3.98 -53.21
C HIS A 96 -21.56 4.17 -51.67
N PRO A 97 -22.75 4.30 -51.07
CA PRO A 97 -23.79 5.29 -51.34
C PRO A 97 -24.15 6.04 -50.04
N SER A 98 -24.93 7.10 -50.19
CA SER A 98 -25.71 7.70 -49.10
C SER A 98 -26.64 6.65 -48.48
N ASP A 99 -26.52 6.42 -47.17
CA ASP A 99 -27.66 5.97 -46.37
C ASP A 99 -27.50 6.49 -44.93
N ASP A 100 -28.52 7.23 -44.50
CA ASP A 100 -28.75 7.59 -43.10
C ASP A 100 -29.11 6.29 -42.35
N SER A 101 -28.23 5.78 -41.49
CA SER A 101 -28.53 4.97 -40.28
C SER A 101 -27.34 4.07 -39.88
N GLU A 102 -26.31 4.61 -39.22
CA GLU A 102 -25.39 3.77 -38.44
C GLU A 102 -25.41 4.25 -36.98
N GLY A 103 -25.94 3.39 -36.10
CA GLY A 103 -26.09 3.68 -34.68
C GLY A 103 -24.76 3.70 -33.91
N PRO A 104 -24.76 4.16 -32.64
CA PRO A 104 -23.56 4.23 -31.79
C PRO A 104 -22.84 2.88 -31.57
N ALA A 105 -23.49 1.75 -31.88
CA ALA A 105 -22.90 0.41 -31.77
C ALA A 105 -21.85 0.10 -32.85
N GLN A 106 -22.05 0.55 -34.11
CA GLN A 106 -21.15 0.24 -35.23
C GLN A 106 -19.77 0.90 -35.03
N HIS A 107 -19.77 2.17 -34.60
CA HIS A 107 -18.56 2.92 -34.27
C HIS A 107 -17.78 2.30 -33.09
N LEU A 108 -18.45 1.63 -32.15
CA LEU A 108 -17.80 0.99 -31.01
C LEU A 108 -17.09 -0.31 -31.44
N GLU A 109 -17.72 -1.12 -32.27
CA GLU A 109 -17.15 -2.36 -32.78
C GLU A 109 -15.90 -2.12 -33.64
N ASP A 110 -15.92 -1.09 -34.50
CA ASP A 110 -14.76 -0.65 -35.28
C ASP A 110 -13.57 -0.22 -34.41
N THR A 111 -13.85 0.47 -33.29
CA THR A 111 -12.79 0.88 -32.34
C THR A 111 -12.20 -0.30 -31.57
N GLU A 112 -12.99 -1.31 -31.21
CA GLU A 112 -12.48 -2.53 -30.57
C GLU A 112 -11.71 -3.41 -31.55
N ALA A 113 -12.17 -3.51 -32.81
CA ALA A 113 -11.47 -4.21 -33.88
C ALA A 113 -10.08 -3.63 -34.14
N ALA A 114 -9.93 -2.30 -34.10
CA ALA A 114 -8.65 -1.60 -34.23
C ALA A 114 -7.64 -1.94 -33.10
N LEU A 115 -8.13 -2.38 -31.94
CA LEU A 115 -7.30 -2.77 -30.79
C LEU A 115 -6.86 -4.24 -30.81
N SER A 116 -7.38 -5.04 -31.75
CA SER A 116 -6.98 -6.44 -31.91
C SER A 116 -5.47 -6.60 -32.15
N LEU A 117 -4.95 -7.75 -31.72
CA LEU A 117 -3.56 -8.16 -31.84
C LEU A 117 -3.48 -9.47 -32.61
N SER A 118 -2.48 -9.62 -33.48
CA SER A 118 -2.22 -10.86 -34.20
C SER A 118 -1.75 -11.96 -33.24
N VAL A 119 -2.23 -13.18 -33.44
CA VAL A 119 -1.88 -14.36 -32.64
C VAL A 119 -1.45 -15.48 -33.59
N VAL A 120 -0.33 -16.14 -33.29
CA VAL A 120 0.19 -17.28 -34.05
C VAL A 120 -0.06 -18.53 -33.22
N MET A 121 -0.76 -19.53 -33.74
CA MET A 121 -1.09 -20.76 -32.98
C MET A 121 -0.25 -21.98 -33.39
N ASP A 122 0.64 -21.86 -34.37
CA ASP A 122 1.52 -22.95 -34.81
C ASP A 122 2.58 -23.24 -33.74
N GLU A 123 2.43 -24.38 -33.06
CA GLU A 123 3.30 -24.82 -31.97
C GLU A 123 4.76 -25.01 -32.42
N LYS A 124 5.00 -25.50 -33.64
CA LYS A 124 6.36 -25.71 -34.15
C LYS A 124 7.06 -24.38 -34.39
N GLU A 125 6.33 -23.40 -34.92
CA GLU A 125 6.84 -22.04 -35.10
C GLU A 125 7.11 -21.35 -33.75
N ILE A 126 6.26 -21.58 -32.75
CA ILE A 126 6.42 -21.01 -31.40
C ILE A 126 7.64 -21.62 -30.70
N ALA A 127 7.76 -22.94 -30.67
CA ALA A 127 8.83 -23.64 -29.93
C ALA A 127 10.24 -23.24 -30.42
N GLY A 128 10.40 -23.00 -31.73
CA GLY A 128 11.67 -22.58 -32.31
C GLY A 128 12.04 -21.10 -32.09
N ALA A 129 11.18 -20.30 -31.47
CA ALA A 129 11.38 -18.86 -31.34
C ALA A 129 11.96 -18.44 -29.97
N SER A 130 12.92 -17.52 -30.02
CA SER A 130 13.47 -16.82 -28.85
C SER A 130 13.31 -15.31 -28.99
N ILE A 131 12.86 -14.65 -27.93
CA ILE A 131 12.56 -13.22 -27.92
C ILE A 131 13.46 -12.51 -26.90
N TYR A 132 13.93 -11.32 -27.23
CA TYR A 132 14.69 -10.47 -26.32
C TYR A 132 13.84 -9.29 -25.84
N THR A 133 13.41 -9.34 -24.57
CA THR A 133 12.42 -8.39 -24.03
C THR A 133 12.64 -8.09 -22.55
N ASN A 134 12.06 -7.00 -22.07
CA ASN A 134 12.01 -6.64 -20.65
C ASN A 134 10.77 -7.26 -19.97
N ARG A 135 10.78 -7.29 -18.64
CA ARG A 135 9.71 -7.93 -17.84
C ARG A 135 8.33 -7.28 -17.97
N ALA A 136 8.28 -5.95 -18.16
CA ALA A 136 7.03 -5.18 -18.20
C ALA A 136 6.11 -5.52 -19.39
N PRO A 137 6.56 -5.51 -20.66
CA PRO A 137 5.69 -5.88 -21.78
C PRO A 137 5.36 -7.37 -21.80
N LEU A 138 6.24 -8.25 -21.28
CA LEU A 138 5.88 -9.65 -21.05
C LEU A 138 4.72 -9.78 -20.05
N MET A 139 4.77 -9.05 -18.93
CA MET A 139 3.66 -9.02 -17.96
C MET A 139 2.38 -8.47 -18.59
N LEU A 140 2.47 -7.41 -19.39
CA LEU A 140 1.33 -6.84 -20.10
C LEU A 140 0.65 -7.89 -21.00
N ALA A 141 1.43 -8.62 -21.81
CA ALA A 141 0.92 -9.69 -22.67
C ALA A 141 0.35 -10.86 -21.86
N PHE A 142 1.00 -11.22 -20.74
CA PHE A 142 0.55 -12.29 -19.84
C PHE A 142 -0.80 -11.98 -19.18
N VAL A 143 -0.96 -10.78 -18.62
CA VAL A 143 -2.23 -10.36 -17.98
C VAL A 143 -3.35 -10.24 -19.01
N LEU A 144 -3.04 -9.78 -20.23
CA LEU A 144 -4.02 -9.70 -21.31
C LEU A 144 -4.64 -11.07 -21.64
N GLU A 145 -3.82 -12.11 -21.74
CA GLU A 145 -4.30 -13.49 -21.97
C GLU A 145 -4.93 -14.13 -20.72
N LEU A 146 -4.47 -13.79 -19.51
CA LEU A 146 -5.11 -14.20 -18.26
C LEU A 146 -6.56 -13.68 -18.19
N LEU A 147 -6.76 -12.38 -18.47
CA LEU A 147 -8.08 -11.73 -18.40
C LEU A 147 -9.09 -12.30 -19.40
N ARG A 148 -8.63 -12.92 -20.50
CA ARG A 148 -9.51 -13.65 -21.42
C ARG A 148 -10.23 -14.82 -20.73
N HIS A 149 -9.58 -15.46 -19.76
CA HIS A 149 -10.12 -16.58 -19.01
C HIS A 149 -10.76 -16.16 -17.69
N THR A 150 -10.17 -15.17 -17.00
CA THR A 150 -10.68 -14.74 -15.69
C THR A 150 -11.81 -13.72 -15.75
N MET A 151 -11.90 -12.95 -16.84
CA MET A 151 -12.93 -11.93 -17.08
C MET A 151 -13.36 -11.91 -18.56
N PRO A 152 -13.95 -13.00 -19.09
CA PRO A 152 -14.18 -13.20 -20.52
C PRO A 152 -15.09 -12.13 -21.15
N THR A 153 -16.04 -11.60 -20.39
CA THR A 153 -16.99 -10.55 -20.80
C THR A 153 -16.35 -9.19 -21.05
N GLN A 154 -15.11 -8.97 -20.59
CA GLN A 154 -14.41 -7.71 -20.81
C GLN A 154 -13.94 -7.61 -22.27
N PRO A 155 -14.26 -6.52 -23.00
CA PRO A 155 -13.74 -6.27 -24.34
C PRO A 155 -12.23 -5.97 -24.33
N MET A 156 -11.60 -5.99 -25.51
CA MET A 156 -10.13 -5.88 -25.66
C MET A 156 -9.58 -4.60 -25.04
N SER A 157 -10.27 -3.47 -25.23
CA SER A 157 -9.88 -2.20 -24.62
C SER A 157 -9.89 -2.24 -23.08
N SER A 158 -10.91 -2.86 -22.46
CA SER A 158 -10.98 -3.05 -21.01
C SER A 158 -9.86 -3.95 -20.51
N ARG A 159 -9.58 -5.06 -21.21
CA ARG A 159 -8.47 -5.96 -20.83
C ARG A 159 -7.11 -5.26 -20.94
N LEU A 160 -6.88 -4.46 -21.99
CA LEU A 160 -5.66 -3.66 -22.14
C LEU A 160 -5.52 -2.61 -21.02
N SER A 161 -6.62 -1.96 -20.64
CA SER A 161 -6.66 -1.00 -19.53
C SER A 161 -6.29 -1.65 -18.19
N LEU A 162 -6.96 -2.77 -17.86
CA LEU A 162 -6.71 -3.55 -16.64
C LEU A 162 -5.28 -4.10 -16.60
N ALA A 163 -4.80 -4.66 -17.72
CA ALA A 163 -3.45 -5.20 -17.81
C ALA A 163 -2.38 -4.11 -17.62
N GLN A 164 -2.58 -2.91 -18.19
CA GLN A 164 -1.70 -1.76 -17.99
C GLN A 164 -1.68 -1.30 -16.52
N ALA A 165 -2.82 -1.34 -15.84
CA ALA A 165 -2.91 -1.01 -14.41
C ALA A 165 -2.12 -2.00 -13.54
N VAL A 166 -2.20 -3.30 -13.84
CA VAL A 166 -1.40 -4.33 -13.14
C VAL A 166 0.09 -4.12 -13.35
N VAL A 167 0.52 -3.81 -14.58
CA VAL A 167 1.93 -3.49 -14.89
C VAL A 167 2.38 -2.23 -14.13
N SER A 168 1.54 -1.20 -14.08
CA SER A 168 1.82 0.04 -13.35
C SER A 168 1.95 -0.21 -11.84
N ALA A 169 1.03 -0.96 -11.24
CA ALA A 169 1.05 -1.32 -9.82
C ALA A 169 2.28 -2.18 -9.45
N ASN A 170 2.65 -3.14 -10.31
CA ASN A 170 3.84 -3.97 -10.11
C ASN A 170 5.15 -3.18 -10.28
N SER A 171 5.20 -2.28 -11.26
CA SER A 171 6.32 -1.35 -11.45
C SER A 171 6.49 -0.45 -10.23
N LYS A 172 5.42 0.19 -9.73
CA LYS A 172 5.44 1.04 -8.51
C LYS A 172 5.94 0.25 -7.30
N SER A 173 5.36 -0.92 -7.04
CA SER A 173 5.78 -1.79 -5.93
C SER A 173 7.27 -2.14 -6.02
N LYS A 174 7.75 -2.42 -7.24
CA LYS A 174 9.15 -2.76 -7.46
C LYS A 174 10.07 -1.55 -7.33
N ALA A 175 9.71 -0.39 -7.87
CA ALA A 175 10.46 0.87 -7.76
C ALA A 175 10.66 1.27 -6.29
N ILE A 176 9.61 1.14 -5.47
CA ILE A 176 9.69 1.35 -4.02
C ILE A 176 10.64 0.33 -3.38
N SER A 177 10.51 -0.96 -3.71
CA SER A 177 11.36 -2.01 -3.13
C SER A 177 12.86 -1.86 -3.44
N ILE A 178 13.21 -1.21 -4.55
CA ILE A 178 14.61 -0.98 -4.95
C ILE A 178 15.08 0.44 -4.66
N GLY A 179 14.26 1.26 -3.99
CA GLY A 179 14.61 2.63 -3.60
C GLY A 179 14.60 3.67 -4.72
N LEU A 180 14.03 3.37 -5.90
CA LEU A 180 13.88 4.33 -7.01
C LEU A 180 12.68 5.27 -6.84
N ALA A 181 11.68 4.88 -6.06
CA ALA A 181 10.53 5.71 -5.73
C ALA A 181 10.32 5.72 -4.21
N LYS A 182 9.90 6.85 -3.66
CA LYS A 182 9.49 6.92 -2.25
C LYS A 182 8.10 6.30 -2.12
N ALA A 183 7.84 5.65 -0.98
CA ALA A 183 6.48 5.31 -0.59
C ALA A 183 5.76 6.64 -0.31
N GLU A 184 5.07 7.17 -1.31
CA GLU A 184 4.14 8.27 -1.08
C GLU A 184 2.97 7.73 -0.26
N ASN A 185 2.61 8.44 0.80
CA ASN A 185 1.33 8.23 1.44
C ASN A 185 0.26 8.46 0.37
N GLU A 186 -0.61 7.49 0.14
CA GLU A 186 -1.87 7.73 -0.57
C GLU A 186 -2.78 8.57 0.36
N ASP A 187 -2.34 9.79 0.69
CA ASP A 187 -3.11 10.77 1.44
C ASP A 187 -4.17 11.32 0.49
N GLY A 188 -5.39 10.76 0.58
CA GLY A 188 -6.66 11.40 0.21
C GLY A 188 -6.85 11.86 -1.25
N SER A 189 -7.86 11.30 -1.91
CA SER A 189 -9.02 12.08 -2.42
C SER A 189 -9.83 11.38 -3.53
N TRP A 190 -9.29 10.37 -4.25
CA TRP A 190 -9.99 9.80 -5.42
C TRP A 190 -10.12 8.27 -5.48
N GLY A 191 -9.27 7.51 -4.78
CA GLY A 191 -9.31 6.04 -4.77
C GLY A 191 -10.18 5.40 -3.67
N GLU A 192 -10.49 6.15 -2.60
CA GLU A 192 -11.31 5.65 -1.50
C GLU A 192 -12.79 5.56 -1.90
N GLY A 193 -13.36 4.36 -1.83
CA GLY A 193 -14.75 4.09 -2.19
C GLY A 193 -15.00 3.75 -3.67
N GLN A 194 -13.96 3.74 -4.52
CA GLN A 194 -14.07 3.19 -5.88
C GLN A 194 -14.09 1.66 -5.84
N PRO A 195 -14.87 1.00 -6.73
CA PRO A 195 -14.88 -0.46 -6.80
C PRO A 195 -13.49 -0.97 -7.20
N ARG A 196 -13.10 -2.14 -6.68
CA ARG A 196 -11.79 -2.75 -6.96
C ARG A 196 -11.96 -4.16 -7.50
N VAL A 197 -11.15 -4.49 -8.50
CA VAL A 197 -11.02 -5.85 -9.04
C VAL A 197 -9.65 -6.39 -8.66
N ASN A 198 -9.62 -7.64 -8.20
CA ASN A 198 -8.36 -8.32 -7.90
C ASN A 198 -7.85 -9.04 -9.15
N ILE A 199 -6.65 -8.71 -9.58
CA ILE A 199 -5.96 -9.35 -10.72
C ILE A 199 -4.53 -9.67 -10.28
N MET A 200 -4.14 -10.94 -10.33
CA MET A 200 -2.85 -11.46 -9.85
C MET A 200 -2.50 -10.98 -8.43
N GLY A 201 -3.49 -10.99 -7.53
CA GLY A 201 -3.33 -10.53 -6.14
C GLY A 201 -3.17 -9.01 -5.97
N ARG A 202 -3.43 -8.21 -7.01
CA ARG A 202 -3.43 -6.73 -6.96
C ARG A 202 -4.86 -6.20 -7.03
N ALA A 203 -5.23 -5.37 -6.05
CA ALA A 203 -6.52 -4.68 -6.05
C ALA A 203 -6.46 -3.41 -6.92
N ILE A 204 -7.00 -3.48 -8.13
CA ILE A 204 -7.05 -2.40 -9.12
C ILE A 204 -8.38 -1.64 -8.96
N ALA A 205 -8.32 -0.32 -8.78
CA ALA A 205 -9.53 0.51 -8.77
C ALA A 205 -10.10 0.65 -10.19
N VAL A 206 -11.41 0.46 -10.33
CA VAL A 206 -12.08 0.42 -11.63
C VAL A 206 -13.27 1.39 -11.69
N LEU A 207 -13.67 1.73 -12.92
CA LEU A 207 -14.82 2.55 -13.23
C LEU A 207 -15.70 1.84 -14.27
N LYS A 208 -17.01 1.78 -14.05
CA LYS A 208 -17.96 1.22 -15.04
C LYS A 208 -17.85 1.98 -16.36
N ARG A 209 -17.84 1.23 -17.47
CA ARG A 209 -18.02 1.76 -18.82
C ARG A 209 -19.50 2.03 -19.06
N GLY A 210 -19.83 3.29 -19.36
CA GLY A 210 -21.20 3.69 -19.68
C GLY A 210 -21.61 3.40 -21.13
N ASP A 211 -20.63 3.13 -22.00
CA ASP A 211 -20.75 2.82 -23.42
C ASP A 211 -21.03 1.33 -23.71
N PHE A 212 -21.08 0.47 -22.68
CA PHE A 212 -21.15 -0.98 -22.82
C PHE A 212 -22.17 -1.57 -21.83
N ASP A 213 -23.43 -1.74 -22.27
CA ASP A 213 -24.44 -2.51 -21.53
C ASP A 213 -24.66 -3.86 -22.24
N LEU A 214 -24.33 -4.96 -21.56
CA LEU A 214 -24.42 -6.34 -22.08
C LEU A 214 -25.87 -6.90 -22.13
N GLN A 215 -26.89 -6.04 -22.14
CA GLN A 215 -28.27 -6.46 -22.41
C GLN A 215 -28.47 -6.63 -23.92
N GLY A 216 -27.83 -7.63 -24.53
CA GLY A 216 -27.96 -7.81 -25.98
C GLY A 216 -27.27 -9.00 -26.64
N SER A 217 -26.63 -9.93 -25.91
CA SER A 217 -26.08 -11.15 -26.53
C SER A 217 -26.76 -12.39 -25.99
N GLY A 218 -27.72 -12.93 -26.75
CA GLY A 218 -28.35 -14.20 -26.47
C GLY A 218 -27.34 -15.35 -26.55
N LEU A 219 -27.01 -15.94 -25.41
CA LEU A 219 -26.45 -17.28 -25.31
C LEU A 219 -27.24 -18.03 -24.24
N ALA A 220 -27.85 -19.12 -24.68
CA ALA A 220 -28.81 -19.93 -23.92
C ALA A 220 -28.22 -20.44 -22.60
N ALA A 221 -28.97 -20.23 -21.51
CA ALA A 221 -28.73 -20.91 -20.24
C ALA A 221 -29.01 -22.42 -20.41
N PRO A 222 -28.20 -23.32 -19.82
CA PRO A 222 -28.53 -24.73 -19.81
C PRO A 222 -29.71 -24.98 -18.86
N GLU A 223 -30.60 -25.86 -19.29
CA GLU A 223 -31.88 -26.21 -18.68
C GLU A 223 -31.72 -26.70 -17.23
N SER A 224 -32.44 -26.06 -16.31
CA SER A 224 -32.69 -26.58 -14.95
C SER A 224 -33.77 -27.67 -15.01
N SER A 225 -33.41 -28.90 -14.70
CA SER A 225 -34.36 -30.00 -14.51
C SER A 225 -35.07 -29.88 -13.16
N LYS A 226 -36.37 -30.17 -13.22
CA LYS A 226 -37.43 -30.03 -12.21
C LYS A 226 -37.26 -31.02 -11.05
N TYR A 227 -37.90 -30.73 -9.91
CA TYR A 227 -38.88 -31.56 -9.16
C TYR A 227 -39.19 -30.80 -7.84
N ALA A 228 -40.31 -30.10 -7.74
CA ALA A 228 -41.65 -30.58 -7.33
C ALA A 228 -41.91 -30.33 -5.82
N THR A 229 -42.81 -29.40 -5.56
CA THR A 229 -43.51 -29.16 -4.29
C THR A 229 -44.53 -30.26 -4.01
N ASP A 230 -44.69 -30.65 -2.75
CA ASP A 230 -46.01 -31.06 -2.26
C ASP A 230 -46.25 -30.66 -0.79
N ASN A 231 -47.53 -30.40 -0.51
CA ASN A 231 -48.15 -29.76 0.65
C ASN A 231 -48.31 -30.68 1.87
N GLY A 232 -48.57 -30.06 3.04
CA GLY A 232 -49.26 -30.75 4.15
C GLY A 232 -49.26 -29.99 5.48
N LEU A 233 -50.43 -29.43 5.84
CA LEU A 233 -50.77 -28.70 7.07
C LEU A 233 -51.00 -29.60 8.31
N GLN A 234 -50.75 -29.03 9.50
CA GLN A 234 -51.39 -29.20 10.85
C GLN A 234 -50.30 -29.19 11.95
N GLY A 235 -50.36 -28.53 13.12
CA GLY A 235 -51.31 -27.66 13.81
C GLY A 235 -50.82 -27.51 15.28
N GLY A 236 -51.13 -26.39 15.96
CA GLY A 236 -51.05 -26.26 17.44
C GLY A 236 -49.86 -25.51 18.07
N LYS A 237 -50.14 -24.45 18.85
CA LYS A 237 -49.28 -23.75 19.84
C LYS A 237 -49.62 -24.29 21.27
N PRO A 238 -48.96 -23.85 22.37
CA PRO A 238 -47.52 -23.66 22.68
C PRO A 238 -47.12 -24.35 24.02
N SER A 239 -45.82 -24.50 24.33
CA SER A 239 -45.36 -24.63 25.73
C SER A 239 -43.90 -24.20 25.90
N GLU A 240 -43.65 -23.51 27.01
CA GLU A 240 -42.36 -23.05 27.52
C GLU A 240 -41.55 -24.21 28.11
N SER A 241 -40.27 -24.29 27.79
CA SER A 241 -39.18 -24.56 28.75
C SER A 241 -37.82 -24.58 28.03
N SER A 242 -36.93 -23.69 28.49
CA SER A 242 -35.48 -23.87 28.68
C SER A 242 -34.72 -24.88 27.81
N GLU A 243 -33.86 -24.36 26.92
CA GLU A 243 -32.44 -24.75 26.74
C GLU A 243 -31.82 -23.95 25.59
N GLN A 244 -30.98 -22.95 25.91
CA GLN A 244 -30.26 -22.15 24.90
C GLN A 244 -28.95 -22.86 24.49
N HIS A 245 -29.04 -23.65 23.42
CA HIS A 245 -27.90 -23.98 22.57
C HIS A 245 -27.50 -22.75 21.73
N HIS A 246 -26.36 -22.12 22.03
CA HIS A 246 -25.72 -21.17 21.12
C HIS A 246 -24.61 -21.87 20.31
N GLY A 247 -25.03 -22.53 19.24
CA GLY A 247 -24.17 -22.87 18.11
C GLY A 247 -23.89 -21.63 17.25
N SER A 248 -22.62 -21.46 16.88
CA SER A 248 -22.11 -20.73 15.71
C SER A 248 -23.06 -19.71 15.04
N ALA A 249 -23.05 -18.45 15.51
CA ALA A 249 -23.62 -17.35 14.75
C ALA A 249 -22.66 -17.00 13.59
N ALA A 250 -23.00 -17.49 12.40
CA ALA A 250 -22.62 -16.82 11.16
C ALA A 250 -22.96 -15.33 11.26
N PHE A 251 -22.09 -14.46 10.73
CA PHE A 251 -22.39 -13.04 10.51
C PHE A 251 -23.80 -12.94 9.88
N ARG A 252 -24.79 -12.49 10.64
CA ARG A 252 -26.04 -12.00 10.07
C ARG A 252 -25.76 -10.56 9.67
N GLU A 253 -25.57 -10.33 8.38
CA GLU A 253 -25.46 -8.98 7.84
C GLU A 253 -26.68 -8.17 8.29
N THR A 254 -26.44 -7.04 8.95
CA THR A 254 -27.51 -6.10 9.27
C THR A 254 -28.11 -5.57 7.96
N PRO A 255 -29.45 -5.55 7.77
CA PRO A 255 -30.06 -5.15 6.51
C PRO A 255 -29.89 -3.66 6.18
N TRP A 256 -29.27 -2.89 7.07
CA TRP A 256 -29.12 -1.45 7.03
C TRP A 256 -27.70 -1.02 6.62
N SER A 257 -27.62 0.01 5.78
CA SER A 257 -26.39 0.71 5.40
C SER A 257 -26.40 2.10 6.02
N ALA A 258 -25.33 2.49 6.72
CA ALA A 258 -25.32 3.69 7.56
C ALA A 258 -24.28 4.72 7.10
N SER A 259 -24.65 6.01 7.03
CA SER A 259 -23.67 7.08 6.82
C SER A 259 -22.69 7.17 7.99
N ARG A 260 -21.57 7.85 7.80
CA ARG A 260 -20.80 8.35 8.94
C ARG A 260 -21.68 9.25 9.82
N GLN A 261 -21.37 9.25 11.10
CA GLN A 261 -21.97 10.18 12.06
C GLN A 261 -21.29 11.55 11.90
N VAL A 262 -22.08 12.61 11.79
CA VAL A 262 -21.58 13.98 11.64
C VAL A 262 -22.05 14.82 12.82
N THR A 263 -21.11 15.42 13.54
CA THR A 263 -21.40 16.31 14.68
C THR A 263 -21.03 17.74 14.31
N PHE A 264 -21.96 18.67 14.53
CA PHE A 264 -21.76 20.10 14.31
C PHE A 264 -22.51 20.91 15.36
N LYS A 265 -21.80 21.82 16.05
CA LYS A 265 -22.32 22.61 17.19
C LYS A 265 -23.13 21.75 18.18
N SER A 266 -22.47 20.68 18.65
CA SER A 266 -23.01 19.67 19.58
C SER A 266 -24.23 18.87 19.10
N SER A 267 -24.81 19.19 17.94
CA SER A 267 -25.87 18.39 17.32
C SER A 267 -25.24 17.29 16.46
N THR A 268 -25.80 16.08 16.51
CA THR A 268 -25.24 14.92 15.83
C THR A 268 -26.26 14.31 14.88
N PHE A 269 -25.82 13.91 13.68
CA PHE A 269 -26.66 13.38 12.61
C PHE A 269 -26.12 12.04 12.10
N VAL A 270 -27.01 11.09 11.80
CA VAL A 270 -26.68 9.83 11.13
C VAL A 270 -27.87 9.37 10.30
N ALA A 271 -27.63 8.86 9.09
CA ALA A 271 -28.67 8.29 8.23
C ALA A 271 -28.45 6.80 8.02
N ARG A 272 -29.52 6.00 8.01
CA ARG A 272 -29.52 4.57 7.71
C ARG A 272 -30.49 4.27 6.59
N VAL A 273 -30.11 3.34 5.70
CA VAL A 273 -30.89 2.95 4.52
C VAL A 273 -31.03 1.45 4.44
N ALA A 274 -32.24 0.96 4.18
CA ALA A 274 -32.52 -0.44 3.90
C ALA A 274 -33.36 -0.60 2.63
N ASN A 275 -33.33 -1.78 2.03
CA ASN A 275 -34.25 -2.13 0.95
C ASN A 275 -35.62 -2.48 1.52
N VAL A 276 -36.66 -2.09 0.79
CA VAL A 276 -38.05 -2.39 1.14
C VAL A 276 -38.77 -2.83 -0.12
N GLU A 277 -39.31 -4.04 -0.10
CA GLU A 277 -40.02 -4.62 -1.25
C GLU A 277 -41.51 -4.26 -1.23
N ASP A 278 -42.09 -4.10 -0.05
CA ASP A 278 -43.49 -3.67 0.12
C ASP A 278 -43.63 -2.52 1.13
N SER A 279 -44.46 -1.55 0.79
CA SER A 279 -44.88 -0.43 1.63
C SER A 279 -45.31 -0.82 3.05
N THR A 280 -45.88 -2.02 3.25
CA THR A 280 -46.30 -2.50 4.57
C THR A 280 -45.15 -2.87 5.50
N GLN A 281 -43.96 -3.16 4.95
CA GLN A 281 -42.78 -3.55 5.72
C GLN A 281 -42.03 -2.36 6.33
N ALA A 282 -42.22 -1.15 5.78
CA ALA A 282 -41.48 0.05 6.18
C ALA A 282 -41.61 0.39 7.69
N PRO A 283 -42.82 0.48 8.28
CA PRO A 283 -42.96 0.76 9.72
C PRO A 283 -42.36 -0.34 10.61
N GLY A 284 -42.47 -1.61 10.20
CA GLY A 284 -41.89 -2.74 10.91
C GLY A 284 -40.36 -2.71 10.93
N LEU A 285 -39.74 -2.28 9.83
CA LEU A 285 -38.30 -2.10 9.70
C LEU A 285 -37.77 -0.96 10.57
N VAL A 286 -38.46 0.18 10.61
CA VAL A 286 -38.07 1.28 11.51
C VAL A 286 -38.15 0.84 12.97
N ARG A 287 -39.23 0.14 13.35
CA ARG A 287 -39.39 -0.39 14.72
C ARG A 287 -38.31 -1.40 15.07
N SER A 288 -37.96 -2.31 14.16
CA SER A 288 -36.91 -3.29 14.39
C SER A 288 -35.53 -2.64 14.50
N LEU A 289 -35.26 -1.60 13.72
CA LEU A 289 -34.03 -0.81 13.80
C LEU A 289 -33.89 -0.16 15.18
N LEU A 290 -34.93 0.53 15.67
CA LEU A 290 -34.91 1.18 16.98
C LEU A 290 -34.76 0.18 18.14
N LEU A 291 -35.33 -1.03 18.01
CA LEU A 291 -35.14 -2.10 19.00
C LEU A 291 -33.72 -2.71 18.95
N SER A 292 -33.15 -2.84 17.76
CA SER A 292 -31.81 -3.41 17.58
C SER A 292 -30.69 -2.48 18.03
N GLU A 293 -30.90 -1.16 17.94
CA GLU A 293 -29.95 -0.14 18.35
C GLU A 293 -30.58 0.82 19.38
N PRO A 294 -30.51 0.49 20.69
CA PRO A 294 -31.12 1.30 21.75
C PRO A 294 -30.63 2.75 21.81
N GLN A 295 -29.43 3.03 21.29
CA GLN A 295 -28.89 4.38 21.21
C GLN A 295 -29.75 5.31 20.35
N LEU A 296 -30.44 4.80 19.32
CA LEU A 296 -31.33 5.59 18.46
C LEU A 296 -32.62 6.02 19.18
N GLN A 297 -33.03 5.29 20.21
CA GLN A 297 -34.19 5.65 21.04
C GLN A 297 -33.90 6.88 21.92
N THR A 298 -32.62 7.16 22.20
CA THR A 298 -32.20 8.35 22.96
C THR A 298 -32.11 9.61 22.09
N ALA A 299 -32.31 9.48 20.79
CA ALA A 299 -32.24 10.60 19.85
C ALA A 299 -33.42 11.56 19.98
N THR A 300 -33.18 12.82 19.65
CA THR A 300 -34.20 13.87 19.71
C THR A 300 -35.23 13.71 18.59
N HIS A 301 -34.78 13.29 17.40
CA HIS A 301 -35.63 13.07 16.23
C HIS A 301 -35.13 11.86 15.43
N ASN A 302 -36.05 11.01 14.97
CA ASN A 302 -35.87 9.85 14.09
C ASN A 302 -36.84 9.95 12.89
N ALA A 303 -36.60 10.92 12.02
CA ALA A 303 -37.39 11.13 10.81
C ALA A 303 -37.12 10.01 9.79
N TRP A 304 -38.11 9.65 8.98
CA TRP A 304 -37.93 8.64 7.93
C TRP A 304 -38.75 8.94 6.67
N ALA A 305 -38.32 8.36 5.55
CA ALA A 305 -39.09 8.37 4.31
C ALA A 305 -38.78 7.10 3.49
N TYR A 306 -39.76 6.63 2.72
CA TYR A 306 -39.57 5.52 1.78
C TYR A 306 -40.14 5.81 0.40
N ARG A 307 -39.66 5.05 -0.59
CA ARG A 307 -40.14 5.06 -1.96
C ARG A 307 -40.13 3.64 -2.50
N VAL A 308 -41.28 3.05 -2.79
CA VAL A 308 -41.43 1.62 -3.18
C VAL A 308 -42.32 1.51 -4.41
N LYS A 309 -41.90 0.72 -5.40
CA LYS A 309 -42.66 0.50 -6.64
C LYS A 309 -43.66 -0.64 -6.46
N ARG A 310 -44.91 -0.46 -6.88
CA ARG A 310 -45.92 -1.53 -6.84
C ARG A 310 -45.54 -2.64 -7.83
N ARG A 311 -45.32 -3.87 -7.34
CA ARG A 311 -45.33 -5.08 -8.17
C ARG A 311 -46.78 -5.53 -8.31
N GLY A 312 -47.31 -5.54 -9.54
CA GLY A 312 -48.67 -6.02 -9.80
C GLY A 312 -48.75 -7.53 -9.49
N GLN A 313 -49.70 -7.93 -8.64
CA GLN A 313 -50.18 -9.31 -8.59
C GLN A 313 -50.97 -9.58 -9.87
N GLY A 314 -50.71 -10.74 -10.50
CA GLY A 314 -51.28 -11.10 -11.80
C GLY A 314 -52.80 -11.00 -11.87
N GLY A 315 -53.26 -10.41 -12.97
CA GLY A 315 -54.67 -10.25 -13.37
C GLY A 315 -54.73 -9.22 -14.51
N GLU A 316 -55.48 -9.53 -15.56
CA GLU A 316 -55.48 -8.87 -16.87
C GLU A 316 -55.62 -7.34 -16.91
N GLN A 317 -55.01 -6.79 -17.97
CA GLN A 317 -55.33 -5.51 -18.63
C GLN A 317 -55.57 -4.28 -17.73
N THR A 318 -54.50 -3.57 -17.40
CA THR A 318 -54.41 -2.13 -17.76
C THR A 318 -52.94 -1.70 -17.79
N GLN A 319 -52.46 -1.28 -18.95
CA GLN A 319 -51.23 -0.49 -19.07
C GLN A 319 -51.46 0.88 -18.40
N ARG A 320 -51.27 0.95 -17.08
CA ARG A 320 -50.91 2.19 -16.39
C ARG A 320 -49.58 1.95 -15.68
N SER A 321 -48.66 2.85 -15.99
CA SER A 321 -47.27 2.91 -15.55
C SER A 321 -47.07 2.60 -14.06
N GLY A 322 -45.94 1.98 -13.73
CA GLY A 322 -45.56 1.60 -12.37
C GLY A 322 -45.75 2.71 -11.33
N GLU A 323 -46.85 2.60 -10.58
CA GLU A 323 -47.21 3.50 -9.49
C GLU A 323 -46.22 3.32 -8.33
N VAL A 324 -45.53 4.41 -7.99
CA VAL A 324 -44.55 4.44 -6.89
C VAL A 324 -45.24 5.00 -5.65
N ARG A 325 -45.26 4.23 -4.57
CA ARG A 325 -45.79 4.66 -3.27
C ARG A 325 -44.68 5.31 -2.46
N GLU A 326 -45.01 6.41 -1.83
CA GLU A 326 -44.08 7.21 -1.05
C GLU A 326 -44.79 7.71 0.20
N ALA A 327 -44.10 7.66 1.33
CA ALA A 327 -44.54 8.30 2.57
C ALA A 327 -43.32 8.76 3.37
N SER A 328 -43.55 9.70 4.27
CA SER A 328 -42.53 10.26 5.13
C SER A 328 -43.11 10.68 6.48
N GLU A 329 -42.24 10.75 7.49
CA GLU A 329 -42.53 11.14 8.87
C GLU A 329 -41.42 12.04 9.38
N ASP A 330 -41.80 13.15 10.00
CA ASP A 330 -40.89 14.22 10.41
C ASP A 330 -40.32 14.01 11.82
N ASP A 331 -41.00 13.23 12.66
CA ASP A 331 -40.66 12.97 14.06
C ASP A 331 -40.24 14.22 14.85
N GLY A 332 -41.01 15.30 14.72
CA GLY A 332 -40.80 16.56 15.45
C GLY A 332 -39.82 17.55 14.79
N GLU A 333 -39.05 17.15 13.75
CA GLU A 333 -38.27 18.09 12.95
C GLU A 333 -39.04 18.50 11.68
N THR A 334 -39.81 19.59 11.78
CA THR A 334 -40.73 20.06 10.73
C THR A 334 -40.08 20.14 9.34
N GLY A 335 -40.63 19.41 8.38
CA GLY A 335 -40.21 19.34 6.98
C GLY A 335 -39.09 18.33 6.68
N CYS A 336 -38.64 17.55 7.67
CA CYS A 336 -37.52 16.62 7.51
C CYS A 336 -37.87 15.38 6.69
N GLY A 337 -39.03 14.78 6.90
CA GLY A 337 -39.54 13.64 6.13
C GLY A 337 -39.73 13.99 4.66
N GLU A 338 -40.39 15.10 4.35
CA GLU A 338 -40.56 15.58 2.96
C GLU A 338 -39.19 15.85 2.29
N PHE A 339 -38.25 16.41 3.05
CA PHE A 339 -36.88 16.65 2.61
C PHE A 339 -36.14 15.35 2.24
N ILE A 340 -36.22 14.31 3.09
CA ILE A 340 -35.62 12.99 2.79
C ILE A 340 -36.28 12.38 1.55
N GLN A 341 -37.61 12.44 1.44
CA GLN A 341 -38.35 11.93 0.29
C GLN A 341 -37.92 12.62 -1.01
N ARG A 342 -37.69 13.94 -0.98
CA ARG A 342 -37.17 14.71 -2.12
C ARG A 342 -35.77 14.23 -2.53
N LEU A 343 -34.89 13.95 -1.58
CA LEU A 343 -33.54 13.44 -1.87
C LEU A 343 -33.57 12.04 -2.52
N ILE A 344 -34.48 11.17 -2.08
CA ILE A 344 -34.66 9.84 -2.71
C ILE A 344 -35.16 9.99 -4.16
N LYS A 345 -36.08 10.95 -4.41
CA LYS A 345 -36.57 11.28 -5.76
C LYS A 345 -35.48 11.83 -6.66
N GLU A 346 -34.71 12.80 -6.17
CA GLU A 346 -33.58 13.41 -6.90
C GLU A 346 -32.51 12.37 -7.25
N ALA A 347 -32.27 11.40 -6.37
CA ALA A 347 -31.37 10.29 -6.63
C ALA A 347 -31.92 9.24 -7.61
N GLY A 348 -33.22 9.29 -7.93
CA GLY A 348 -33.87 8.34 -8.85
C GLY A 348 -34.04 6.92 -8.29
N ILE A 349 -33.88 6.73 -6.98
CA ILE A 349 -33.87 5.40 -6.34
C ILE A 349 -35.29 4.98 -5.94
N VAL A 350 -35.60 3.69 -6.07
CA VAL A 350 -36.86 3.05 -5.64
C VAL A 350 -36.56 1.79 -4.83
N ASP A 351 -37.56 1.31 -4.10
CA ASP A 351 -37.52 0.12 -3.21
C ASP A 351 -36.58 0.29 -2.01
N VAL A 352 -36.58 1.49 -1.43
CA VAL A 352 -35.72 1.87 -0.29
C VAL A 352 -36.46 2.64 0.80
N ILE A 353 -35.99 2.48 2.03
CA ILE A 353 -36.34 3.30 3.19
C ILE A 353 -35.09 3.98 3.74
N VAL A 354 -35.22 5.25 4.13
CA VAL A 354 -34.18 6.04 4.78
C VAL A 354 -34.69 6.48 6.14
N VAL A 355 -33.89 6.27 7.18
CA VAL A 355 -34.12 6.75 8.55
C VAL A 355 -32.98 7.71 8.91
N LEU A 356 -33.32 8.95 9.24
CA LEU A 356 -32.41 10.00 9.65
C LEU A 356 -32.59 10.26 11.14
N THR A 357 -31.53 10.01 11.90
CA THR A 357 -31.50 10.22 13.35
C THR A 357 -30.69 11.47 13.69
N ARG A 358 -31.25 12.30 14.57
CA ARG A 358 -30.62 13.51 15.08
C ARG A 358 -30.64 13.58 16.60
N TRP A 359 -29.50 13.90 17.20
CA TRP A 359 -29.40 14.35 18.59
C TRP A 359 -29.21 15.86 18.64
N PHE A 360 -30.07 16.58 19.35
CA PHE A 360 -29.99 18.03 19.51
C PHE A 360 -28.97 18.42 20.57
N GLY A 361 -28.05 19.30 20.20
CA GLY A 361 -26.92 19.72 21.05
C GLY A 361 -27.12 20.99 21.88
N GLY A 362 -28.32 21.56 21.92
CA GLY A 362 -28.61 22.80 22.66
C GLY A 362 -28.54 24.09 21.82
N GLU A 363 -27.94 24.07 20.62
CA GLU A 363 -27.82 25.24 19.74
C GLU A 363 -28.66 25.12 18.46
N MET A 364 -29.38 26.20 18.11
CA MET A 364 -30.16 26.26 16.86
C MET A 364 -29.23 26.41 15.65
N LEU A 365 -29.21 25.38 14.80
CA LEU A 365 -28.34 25.31 13.62
C LEU A 365 -28.81 26.15 12.41
N GLY A 366 -30.07 26.60 12.40
CA GLY A 366 -30.62 27.34 11.25
C GLY A 366 -30.52 26.54 9.93
N PRO A 367 -30.20 27.17 8.79
CA PRO A 367 -30.11 26.51 7.48
C PRO A 367 -29.03 25.43 7.36
N ASP A 368 -27.98 25.47 8.19
CA ASP A 368 -26.87 24.50 8.14
C ASP A 368 -27.32 23.07 8.44
N ARG A 369 -28.40 22.89 9.24
CA ARG A 369 -28.94 21.55 9.52
C ARG A 369 -29.35 20.84 8.23
N TRP A 370 -29.99 21.53 7.29
CA TRP A 370 -30.43 20.96 6.02
C TRP A 370 -29.25 20.51 5.14
N ARG A 371 -28.15 21.28 5.16
CA ARG A 371 -26.92 20.92 4.46
C ARG A 371 -26.29 19.65 5.04
N LEU A 372 -26.24 19.54 6.37
CA LEU A 372 -25.69 18.36 7.06
C LEU A 372 -26.55 17.12 6.84
N MET A 373 -27.88 17.26 6.95
CA MET A 373 -28.85 16.18 6.68
C MET A 373 -28.75 15.67 5.25
N ARG A 374 -28.64 16.57 4.26
CA ARG A 374 -28.41 16.18 2.85
C ARG A 374 -27.17 15.30 2.73
N ASN A 375 -26.06 15.75 3.31
CA ASN A 375 -24.79 15.03 3.19
C ASN A 375 -24.88 13.62 3.77
N VAL A 376 -25.44 13.45 4.97
CA VAL A 376 -25.56 12.12 5.59
C VAL A 376 -26.53 11.21 4.83
N VAL A 377 -27.66 11.74 4.35
CA VAL A 377 -28.64 10.95 3.57
C VAL A 377 -28.05 10.52 2.23
N THR A 378 -27.42 11.44 1.48
CA THR A 378 -26.76 11.13 0.21
C THR A 378 -25.63 10.11 0.39
N GLU A 379 -24.86 10.24 1.47
CA GLU A 379 -23.80 9.29 1.80
C GLU A 379 -24.36 7.89 2.08
N ALA A 380 -25.40 7.76 2.92
CA ALA A 380 -26.00 6.47 3.22
C ALA A 380 -26.65 5.80 1.98
N LEU A 381 -27.34 6.60 1.14
CA LEU A 381 -27.87 6.13 -0.15
C LEU A 381 -26.74 5.64 -1.07
N SER A 382 -25.62 6.36 -1.13
CA SER A 382 -24.47 5.97 -1.95
C SER A 382 -23.81 4.67 -1.45
N GLN A 383 -23.71 4.48 -0.14
CA GLN A 383 -23.21 3.23 0.43
C GLN A 383 -24.12 2.05 0.13
N ARG A 384 -25.44 2.27 0.17
CA ARG A 384 -26.42 1.23 -0.17
C ARG A 384 -26.32 0.81 -1.64
N LEU A 385 -26.15 1.77 -2.55
CA LEU A 385 -25.91 1.49 -3.97
C LEU A 385 -24.61 0.70 -4.22
N ARG A 386 -23.59 0.88 -3.36
CA ARG A 386 -22.36 0.07 -3.43
C ARG A 386 -22.61 -1.38 -3.01
N LEU A 387 -23.42 -1.61 -1.98
CA LEU A 387 -23.73 -2.96 -1.48
C LEU A 387 -24.65 -3.76 -2.42
N THR A 388 -25.60 -3.10 -3.09
CA THR A 388 -26.40 -3.72 -4.15
C THR A 388 -25.56 -4.05 -5.39
N GLN A 389 -24.46 -3.34 -5.64
CA GLN A 389 -23.47 -3.68 -6.67
C GLN A 389 -22.46 -4.76 -6.26
N ILE A 390 -22.23 -4.98 -4.96
CA ILE A 390 -21.37 -6.08 -4.48
C ILE A 390 -22.09 -7.44 -4.56
N HIS A 391 -23.42 -7.46 -4.41
CA HIS A 391 -24.23 -8.68 -4.50
C HIS A 391 -24.75 -8.99 -5.92
N GLY A 392 -24.57 -8.08 -6.88
CA GLY A 392 -24.94 -8.24 -8.28
C GLY A 392 -23.75 -8.07 -9.23
N GLY A 393 -23.08 -9.18 -9.55
CA GLY A 393 -22.31 -9.42 -10.78
C GLY A 393 -21.46 -8.29 -11.38
N TYR A 394 -20.19 -8.18 -10.97
CA TYR A 394 -19.15 -7.53 -11.79
C TYR A 394 -18.74 -8.37 -13.01
N GLU A 395 -19.37 -9.53 -13.22
CA GLU A 395 -19.11 -10.39 -14.37
C GLU A 395 -19.78 -9.88 -15.66
N ASP A 396 -20.81 -9.02 -15.58
CA ASP A 396 -21.62 -8.63 -16.76
C ASP A 396 -21.43 -7.17 -17.21
N VAL A 397 -20.40 -6.46 -16.72
CA VAL A 397 -20.22 -5.03 -17.04
C VAL A 397 -18.78 -4.71 -17.39
N ALA A 398 -18.56 -4.04 -18.52
CA ALA A 398 -17.22 -3.64 -18.94
C ALA A 398 -16.67 -2.52 -18.02
N VAL A 399 -15.37 -2.55 -17.72
CA VAL A 399 -14.74 -1.59 -16.80
C VAL A 399 -13.45 -0.97 -17.34
N TRP A 400 -13.17 0.26 -16.92
CA TRP A 400 -11.88 0.95 -17.08
C TRP A 400 -11.06 0.88 -15.80
N ALA A 401 -9.75 0.67 -15.89
CA ALA A 401 -8.87 0.80 -14.75
C ALA A 401 -8.52 2.27 -14.50
N LEU A 402 -8.64 2.73 -13.25
CA LEU A 402 -8.31 4.10 -12.87
C LEU A 402 -6.79 4.29 -12.76
N ASP A 403 -6.30 5.39 -13.32
CA ASP A 403 -4.89 5.81 -13.23
C ASP A 403 -4.72 6.81 -12.09
N LEU A 404 -4.64 6.29 -10.87
CA LEU A 404 -4.48 7.07 -9.64
C LEU A 404 -3.12 7.80 -9.54
N GLN A 405 -2.19 7.60 -10.48
CA GLN A 405 -0.88 8.27 -10.47
C GLN A 405 -0.95 9.63 -11.16
N ASN A 406 -1.76 9.74 -12.21
CA ASN A 406 -1.94 11.00 -12.93
C ASN A 406 -2.91 11.98 -12.24
N THR A 407 -3.58 11.58 -11.15
CA THR A 407 -4.44 12.48 -10.35
C THR A 407 -3.66 13.44 -9.44
N ASN A 408 -2.46 13.06 -8.99
CA ASN A 408 -1.67 13.85 -8.02
C ASN A 408 -0.82 14.96 -8.66
N ASN A 409 -0.69 15.00 -9.99
CA ASN A 409 -0.08 16.12 -10.71
C ASN A 409 -1.07 17.27 -10.91
N GLY A 410 -1.57 17.81 -9.79
CA GLY A 410 -2.61 18.84 -9.75
C GLY A 410 -2.35 20.05 -10.66
N SER A 411 -3.44 20.52 -11.26
CA SER A 411 -3.64 21.89 -11.77
C SER A 411 -2.42 22.57 -12.41
N GLY A 412 -2.11 22.24 -13.67
CA GLY A 412 -1.12 23.07 -14.37
C GLY A 412 -0.45 22.52 -15.62
N SER A 413 -1.07 21.62 -16.41
CA SER A 413 -0.63 21.44 -17.80
C SER A 413 -1.72 20.77 -18.63
N ARG A 414 -2.62 21.57 -19.20
CA ARG A 414 -3.45 21.13 -20.32
C ARG A 414 -2.58 21.07 -21.57
N SER A 415 -1.97 19.91 -21.83
CA SER A 415 -1.49 19.60 -23.18
C SER A 415 -2.66 19.07 -23.99
N ALA A 416 -3.31 19.98 -24.71
CA ALA A 416 -4.33 19.66 -25.70
C ALA A 416 -3.71 18.86 -26.86
N SER A 417 -4.05 17.58 -26.94
CA SER A 417 -4.01 16.78 -28.17
C SER A 417 -5.45 16.41 -28.49
N GLU A 418 -6.04 17.13 -29.44
CA GLU A 418 -7.41 17.00 -29.92
C GLU A 418 -7.62 15.66 -30.62
N THR A 419 -8.36 14.74 -30.00
CA THR A 419 -9.38 13.90 -30.66
C THR A 419 -10.25 13.18 -29.63
N SER A 420 -11.02 13.94 -28.84
CA SER A 420 -12.40 13.61 -28.43
C SER A 420 -12.88 14.70 -27.47
N ARG A 421 -13.92 15.42 -27.90
CA ARG A 421 -14.69 16.29 -27.00
C ARG A 421 -15.55 15.35 -26.12
N ASN A 422 -15.58 15.64 -24.82
CA ASN A 422 -16.42 15.05 -23.76
C ASN A 422 -15.86 13.83 -23.00
N VAL A 423 -14.94 14.05 -22.05
CA VAL A 423 -15.03 13.45 -20.70
C VAL A 423 -14.38 14.40 -19.69
N VAL A 424 -15.19 15.07 -18.87
CA VAL A 424 -14.74 15.58 -17.56
C VAL A 424 -14.74 14.38 -16.64
N GLY A 425 -13.58 13.85 -16.24
CA GLY A 425 -13.56 12.60 -15.46
C GLY A 425 -12.18 12.17 -14.97
N VAL A 426 -12.21 11.24 -14.00
CA VAL A 426 -11.06 10.59 -13.37
C VAL A 426 -10.15 9.98 -14.43
N PRO A 427 -8.81 10.16 -14.37
CA PRO A 427 -7.89 9.57 -15.34
C PRO A 427 -7.99 8.04 -15.32
N ILE A 428 -7.96 7.44 -16.52
CA ILE A 428 -8.01 5.99 -16.75
C ILE A 428 -6.75 5.53 -17.48
N HIS A 429 -6.37 4.27 -17.29
CA HIS A 429 -5.36 3.62 -18.12
C HIS A 429 -5.92 3.37 -19.52
N ARG A 430 -5.53 4.22 -20.47
CA ARG A 430 -5.99 4.11 -21.86
C ARG A 430 -5.41 2.86 -22.57
N PRO A 431 -6.19 2.20 -23.44
CA PRO A 431 -5.77 0.96 -24.11
C PRO A 431 -4.76 1.19 -25.25
N GLU A 432 -4.79 2.34 -25.94
CA GLU A 432 -3.94 2.58 -27.11
C GLU A 432 -2.44 2.64 -26.76
N PRO A 433 -2.00 3.31 -25.68
CA PRO A 433 -0.61 3.27 -25.24
C PRO A 433 -0.14 1.87 -24.86
N ALA A 434 -0.99 1.07 -24.19
CA ALA A 434 -0.67 -0.30 -23.82
C ALA A 434 -0.46 -1.19 -25.06
N ARG A 435 -1.37 -1.07 -26.05
CA ARG A 435 -1.24 -1.76 -27.34
C ARG A 435 0.03 -1.37 -28.10
N ALA A 436 0.30 -0.06 -28.20
CA ALA A 436 1.50 0.44 -28.86
C ALA A 436 2.78 -0.03 -28.15
N TYR A 437 2.75 -0.21 -26.83
CA TYR A 437 3.87 -0.75 -26.07
C TYR A 437 4.15 -2.21 -26.42
N LEU A 438 3.12 -3.05 -26.55
CA LEU A 438 3.27 -4.45 -26.99
C LEU A 438 3.90 -4.54 -28.38
N LEU A 439 3.39 -3.78 -29.36
CA LEU A 439 3.86 -3.83 -30.76
C LEU A 439 5.34 -3.44 -30.92
N LYS A 440 5.90 -2.64 -29.99
CA LYS A 440 7.28 -2.14 -30.06
C LYS A 440 8.29 -2.97 -29.26
N SER A 441 7.85 -3.90 -28.40
CA SER A 441 8.70 -4.44 -27.34
C SER A 441 9.45 -5.74 -27.66
N PHE A 442 9.02 -6.53 -28.65
CA PHE A 442 9.49 -7.92 -28.84
C PHE A 442 10.45 -8.09 -30.01
N ALA A 443 11.69 -7.63 -29.87
CA ALA A 443 12.74 -7.78 -30.89
C ALA A 443 13.35 -9.19 -30.90
N THR A 444 13.87 -9.60 -32.06
CA THR A 444 14.74 -10.79 -32.19
C THR A 444 16.15 -10.42 -31.73
N GLY A 445 16.75 -11.20 -30.83
CA GLY A 445 18.11 -10.92 -30.37
C GLY A 445 19.18 -11.48 -31.34
N GLN A 446 20.38 -10.90 -31.30
CA GLN A 446 21.57 -11.44 -31.98
C GLN A 446 22.01 -12.73 -31.28
N SER A 447 22.35 -13.79 -32.03
CA SER A 447 22.70 -15.14 -31.57
C SER A 447 23.44 -15.23 -30.22
N GLU A 448 23.11 -16.25 -29.40
CA GLU A 448 23.61 -16.52 -28.03
C GLU A 448 25.16 -16.64 -27.88
N ASP A 449 25.95 -16.58 -28.96
CA ASP A 449 27.40 -16.90 -28.99
C ASP A 449 28.38 -15.70 -29.00
N VAL A 450 27.97 -14.47 -28.65
CA VAL A 450 28.92 -13.34 -28.52
C VAL A 450 28.98 -12.83 -27.09
N PRO A 451 30.10 -12.99 -26.36
CA PRO A 451 30.24 -12.44 -25.02
C PRO A 451 30.16 -10.92 -25.07
N ILE A 452 29.33 -10.33 -24.20
CA ILE A 452 29.24 -8.89 -23.99
C ILE A 452 30.54 -8.45 -23.31
N GLY A 453 31.50 -8.02 -24.13
CA GLY A 453 32.78 -7.50 -23.66
C GLY A 453 32.60 -6.13 -22.99
N ASP A 454 33.14 -6.02 -21.77
CA ASP A 454 33.38 -4.76 -21.09
C ASP A 454 34.17 -3.80 -21.99
N SER A 455 33.85 -2.52 -21.85
CA SER A 455 34.44 -1.43 -22.61
C SER A 455 35.87 -1.14 -22.11
N SER A 456 36.84 -1.95 -22.57
CA SER A 456 38.25 -1.56 -22.59
C SER A 456 39.04 -2.35 -23.64
N GLY A 457 39.38 -1.65 -24.73
CA GLY A 457 40.57 -1.83 -25.59
C GLY A 457 40.94 -3.24 -26.06
N GLY A 458 40.59 -3.58 -27.30
CA GLY A 458 41.21 -4.70 -28.01
C GLY A 458 40.60 -4.92 -29.40
N SER A 459 41.41 -4.70 -30.44
CA SER A 459 41.04 -4.89 -31.85
C SER A 459 40.79 -6.37 -32.17
N ALA A 460 39.57 -6.72 -32.59
CA ALA A 460 39.27 -7.95 -33.32
C ALA A 460 38.11 -7.72 -34.32
N SER A 461 38.30 -8.27 -35.51
CA SER A 461 37.55 -8.03 -36.76
C SER A 461 36.04 -8.27 -36.68
N LYS A 462 35.24 -7.23 -36.94
CA LYS A 462 33.77 -7.30 -37.09
C LYS A 462 33.37 -7.91 -38.45
N ALA A 463 32.77 -9.09 -38.43
CA ALA A 463 31.95 -9.58 -39.54
C ALA A 463 30.71 -8.69 -39.70
N LYS A 464 30.50 -8.15 -40.90
CA LYS A 464 29.36 -7.29 -41.28
C LYS A 464 28.06 -8.12 -41.30
N GLN A 465 27.26 -8.08 -40.24
CA GLN A 465 25.85 -8.49 -40.32
C GLN A 465 25.04 -7.44 -41.12
N LYS A 466 24.22 -7.92 -42.06
CA LYS A 466 23.33 -7.11 -42.91
C LYS A 466 22.28 -6.43 -42.03
N LYS A 467 22.27 -5.10 -41.99
CA LYS A 467 21.32 -4.29 -41.21
C LYS A 467 19.93 -4.45 -41.83
N MET A 468 18.99 -5.04 -41.11
CA MET A 468 17.59 -5.19 -41.54
C MET A 468 16.95 -3.81 -41.79
N SER A 469 16.01 -3.74 -42.74
CA SER A 469 15.26 -2.52 -42.98
C SER A 469 14.29 -2.25 -41.83
N LYS A 470 13.95 -0.97 -41.62
CA LYS A 470 13.03 -0.55 -40.54
C LYS A 470 11.67 -1.25 -40.62
N LEU A 471 11.18 -1.49 -41.84
CA LEU A 471 9.91 -2.17 -42.08
C LEU A 471 9.99 -3.67 -41.72
N GLU A 472 11.07 -4.36 -42.11
CA GLU A 472 11.30 -5.76 -41.75
C GLU A 472 11.43 -5.94 -40.23
N ASP A 473 12.09 -5.00 -39.55
CA ASP A 473 12.18 -4.98 -38.09
C ASP A 473 10.81 -4.82 -37.41
N GLU A 474 9.93 -3.97 -37.94
CA GLU A 474 8.57 -3.77 -37.42
C GLU A 474 7.71 -5.02 -37.64
N VAL A 475 7.73 -5.61 -38.85
CA VAL A 475 7.03 -6.87 -39.16
C VAL A 475 7.51 -8.00 -38.25
N GLN A 476 8.82 -8.08 -38.01
CA GLN A 476 9.39 -9.10 -37.14
C GLN A 476 8.94 -8.96 -35.68
N ARG A 477 8.87 -7.73 -35.14
CA ARG A 477 8.36 -7.49 -33.78
C ARG A 477 6.90 -7.90 -33.63
N ILE A 478 6.08 -7.60 -34.64
CA ILE A 478 4.66 -8.00 -34.68
C ILE A 478 4.54 -9.52 -34.72
N ARG A 479 5.34 -10.21 -35.53
CA ARG A 479 5.35 -11.69 -35.59
C ARG A 479 5.79 -12.31 -34.28
N ASN A 480 6.83 -11.77 -33.63
CA ASN A 480 7.29 -12.24 -32.32
C ASN A 480 6.23 -12.04 -31.23
N LEU A 481 5.53 -10.90 -31.22
CA LEU A 481 4.38 -10.67 -30.34
C LEU A 481 3.30 -11.72 -30.57
N GLY A 482 2.96 -12.02 -31.84
CA GLY A 482 1.96 -13.03 -32.17
C GLY A 482 2.32 -14.43 -31.70
N ARG A 483 3.59 -14.83 -31.80
CA ARG A 483 4.09 -16.11 -31.24
C ARG A 483 4.01 -16.14 -29.71
N LEU A 484 4.36 -15.04 -29.03
CA LEU A 484 4.24 -14.95 -27.57
C LEU A 484 2.79 -15.07 -27.11
N LEU A 485 1.87 -14.31 -27.72
CA LEU A 485 0.44 -14.40 -27.41
C LEU A 485 -0.10 -15.80 -27.71
N GLY A 486 0.37 -16.44 -28.78
CA GLY A 486 0.10 -17.84 -29.10
C GLY A 486 0.53 -18.82 -28.02
N ALA A 487 1.78 -18.72 -27.58
CA ALA A 487 2.34 -19.56 -26.52
C ALA A 487 1.54 -19.42 -25.22
N LEU A 488 1.22 -18.17 -24.83
CA LEU A 488 0.41 -17.89 -23.65
C LEU A 488 -1.02 -18.38 -23.80
N ARG A 489 -1.60 -18.27 -24.99
CA ARG A 489 -2.94 -18.78 -25.30
C ARG A 489 -3.00 -20.29 -25.14
N LEU A 490 -2.10 -21.02 -25.77
CA LEU A 490 -1.97 -22.48 -25.61
C LEU A 490 -1.73 -22.88 -24.14
N LEU A 491 -0.93 -22.09 -23.41
CA LEU A 491 -0.76 -22.28 -21.97
C LEU A 491 -2.08 -22.17 -21.23
N PHE A 492 -2.75 -21.01 -21.25
CA PHE A 492 -3.98 -20.82 -20.47
C PHE A 492 -5.12 -21.73 -20.92
N ASP A 493 -5.22 -22.05 -22.21
CA ASP A 493 -6.25 -22.95 -22.74
C ASP A 493 -6.08 -24.38 -22.17
N SER A 494 -4.84 -24.86 -21.96
CA SER A 494 -4.57 -26.16 -21.29
C SER A 494 -4.96 -26.18 -19.80
N TRP A 495 -5.17 -25.01 -19.20
CA TRP A 495 -5.60 -24.84 -17.80
C TRP A 495 -7.03 -24.28 -17.69
N SER A 496 -7.79 -24.25 -18.79
CA SER A 496 -9.17 -23.72 -18.85
C SER A 496 -10.16 -24.45 -17.92
N ASN A 497 -9.84 -25.67 -17.50
CA ASN A 497 -10.60 -26.41 -16.50
C ASN A 497 -10.43 -25.89 -15.06
N LEU A 498 -9.45 -25.01 -14.81
CA LEU A 498 -9.37 -24.28 -13.55
C LEU A 498 -10.38 -23.14 -13.53
N GLY A 499 -11.11 -22.98 -12.43
CA GLY A 499 -12.00 -21.82 -12.26
C GLY A 499 -11.23 -20.48 -12.29
N PRO A 500 -11.86 -19.37 -12.73
CA PRO A 500 -11.23 -18.04 -12.84
C PRO A 500 -10.40 -17.63 -11.62
N ARG A 501 -10.92 -17.85 -10.41
CA ARG A 501 -10.26 -17.49 -9.15
C ARG A 501 -9.00 -18.31 -8.88
N GLU A 502 -9.01 -19.59 -9.21
CA GLU A 502 -7.85 -20.47 -9.01
C GLU A 502 -6.74 -20.16 -10.03
N MET A 503 -7.14 -19.86 -11.27
CA MET A 503 -6.22 -19.42 -12.32
C MET A 503 -5.52 -18.11 -11.93
N ASP A 504 -6.26 -17.10 -11.47
CA ASP A 504 -5.68 -15.82 -11.01
C ASP A 504 -4.70 -16.02 -9.83
N ARG A 505 -5.03 -16.90 -8.88
CA ARG A 505 -4.17 -17.24 -7.74
C ARG A 505 -2.84 -17.86 -8.17
N LYS A 506 -2.82 -18.69 -9.21
CA LYS A 506 -1.62 -19.38 -9.72
C LYS A 506 -0.83 -18.55 -10.74
N ALA A 507 -1.48 -17.60 -11.41
CA ALA A 507 -0.94 -16.82 -12.52
C ALA A 507 0.42 -16.17 -12.24
N PHE A 508 0.62 -15.59 -11.04
CA PHE A 508 1.90 -14.96 -10.71
C PHE A 508 3.06 -15.96 -10.61
N SER A 509 2.80 -17.18 -10.13
CA SER A 509 3.81 -18.24 -10.06
C SER A 509 4.27 -18.65 -11.45
N TRP A 510 3.34 -18.81 -12.41
CA TRP A 510 3.67 -19.12 -13.81
C TRP A 510 4.44 -17.98 -14.47
N TYR A 511 4.01 -16.73 -14.26
CA TYR A 511 4.76 -15.58 -14.75
C TYR A 511 6.19 -15.54 -14.19
N ALA A 512 6.36 -15.86 -12.90
CA ALA A 512 7.67 -15.86 -12.25
C ALA A 512 8.62 -16.93 -12.79
N SER A 513 8.11 -18.07 -13.27
CA SER A 513 8.92 -19.15 -13.85
C SER A 513 9.31 -18.88 -15.31
N ILE A 514 8.52 -18.13 -16.08
CA ILE A 514 8.81 -17.84 -17.50
C ILE A 514 9.54 -16.52 -17.74
N ARG A 515 9.51 -15.56 -16.80
CA ARG A 515 10.08 -14.22 -17.04
C ARG A 515 11.60 -14.27 -17.27
N PRO A 516 12.16 -13.35 -18.08
CA PRO A 516 13.60 -13.29 -18.30
C PRO A 516 14.37 -12.99 -16.99
N GLU A 517 15.50 -13.68 -16.83
CA GLU A 517 16.47 -13.42 -15.77
C GLU A 517 17.21 -12.11 -16.05
N VAL A 518 17.25 -11.23 -15.04
CA VAL A 518 18.01 -9.98 -15.07
C VAL A 518 18.60 -9.76 -13.69
N GLN A 519 19.70 -8.99 -13.62
CA GLN A 519 20.44 -8.76 -12.38
C GLN A 519 19.52 -8.22 -11.25
N PRO A 520 19.77 -8.58 -9.99
CA PRO A 520 19.02 -8.02 -8.86
C PRO A 520 19.34 -6.53 -8.66
N GLY A 521 18.43 -5.81 -8.01
CA GLY A 521 18.61 -4.39 -7.68
C GLY A 521 18.34 -3.42 -8.84
N VAL A 522 18.95 -2.24 -8.78
CA VAL A 522 18.76 -1.14 -9.76
C VAL A 522 19.30 -1.52 -11.14
N ALA A 523 20.37 -2.33 -11.20
CA ALA A 523 20.99 -2.76 -12.46
C ALA A 523 20.05 -3.60 -13.35
N GLY A 524 19.11 -4.34 -12.76
CA GLY A 524 18.08 -5.07 -13.51
C GLY A 524 16.82 -4.27 -13.81
N TRP A 525 16.71 -3.03 -13.35
CA TRP A 525 15.52 -2.21 -13.60
C TRP A 525 15.43 -1.87 -15.09
N GLY A 526 14.39 -2.37 -15.75
CA GLY A 526 14.19 -2.19 -17.19
C GLY A 526 15.14 -2.99 -18.09
N ALA A 527 16.01 -3.83 -17.51
CA ALA A 527 16.91 -4.70 -18.26
C ALA A 527 16.11 -5.69 -19.13
N LYS A 528 16.67 -6.03 -20.29
CA LYS A 528 16.13 -7.03 -21.20
C LYS A 528 16.86 -8.35 -21.00
N GLY A 529 16.15 -9.45 -21.19
CA GLY A 529 16.72 -10.78 -21.18
C GLY A 529 16.09 -11.67 -22.25
N TRP A 530 16.68 -12.84 -22.42
CA TRP A 530 16.23 -13.84 -23.37
C TRP A 530 15.03 -14.62 -22.81
N LEU A 531 14.06 -14.87 -23.68
CA LEU A 531 12.87 -15.65 -23.40
C LEU A 531 12.70 -16.71 -24.50
N LYS A 532 12.86 -17.98 -24.15
CA LYS A 532 12.62 -19.12 -25.04
C LYS A 532 11.14 -19.49 -24.97
N LEU A 533 10.39 -19.35 -26.06
CA LEU A 533 8.93 -19.59 -26.02
C LEU A 533 8.58 -21.06 -25.73
N ASP A 534 9.48 -21.98 -26.04
CA ASP A 534 9.36 -23.40 -25.67
C ASP A 534 9.14 -23.61 -24.16
N THR A 535 9.78 -22.79 -23.31
CA THR A 535 9.60 -22.87 -21.85
C THR A 535 8.16 -22.55 -21.40
N ILE A 536 7.43 -21.75 -22.18
CA ILE A 536 6.01 -21.45 -21.92
C ILE A 536 5.14 -22.66 -22.32
N LEU A 537 5.45 -23.30 -23.45
CA LEU A 537 4.74 -24.48 -23.94
C LEU A 537 4.88 -25.69 -23.01
N GLN A 538 6.05 -25.84 -22.38
CA GLN A 538 6.33 -26.90 -21.40
C GLN A 538 5.51 -26.79 -20.10
N LEU A 539 4.93 -25.63 -19.80
CA LEU A 539 4.06 -25.44 -18.63
C LEU A 539 2.60 -25.88 -18.85
N ARG A 540 2.25 -26.34 -20.06
CA ARG A 540 0.93 -26.90 -20.35
C ARG A 540 0.71 -28.22 -19.61
N ARG A 541 -0.54 -28.50 -19.25
CA ARG A 541 -0.92 -29.84 -18.80
C ARG A 541 -0.86 -30.80 -20.00
N ALA A 542 -0.32 -32.00 -19.79
CA ALA A 542 -0.46 -33.07 -20.77
C ALA A 542 -1.94 -33.45 -20.86
N ASP A 543 -2.48 -33.53 -22.07
CA ASP A 543 -3.88 -33.88 -22.31
C ASP A 543 -4.19 -35.22 -21.63
N THR A 544 -4.95 -35.17 -20.53
CA THR A 544 -5.51 -36.39 -19.92
C THR A 544 -6.59 -36.91 -20.83
N GLU A 545 -6.28 -38.03 -21.48
CA GLU A 545 -7.21 -38.91 -22.18
C GLU A 545 -8.50 -39.11 -21.36
N ILE A 546 -9.62 -38.92 -22.04
CA ILE A 546 -10.95 -39.22 -21.55
C ILE A 546 -11.08 -40.75 -21.48
N GLY A 547 -11.06 -41.29 -20.26
CA GLY A 547 -11.70 -42.57 -19.90
C GLY A 547 -10.85 -43.85 -20.01
N ALA A 548 -10.23 -44.27 -18.90
CA ALA A 548 -10.21 -45.67 -18.43
C ALA A 548 -9.56 -45.77 -17.03
N SER A 549 -10.10 -46.66 -16.20
CA SER A 549 -9.73 -46.97 -14.82
C SER A 549 -8.30 -47.53 -14.64
N ALA A 550 -7.57 -46.96 -13.65
CA ALA A 550 -6.55 -47.53 -12.72
C ALA A 550 -5.50 -48.58 -13.24
N PRO A 551 -4.24 -48.61 -12.74
CA PRO A 551 -3.91 -48.55 -11.30
C PRO A 551 -2.61 -47.84 -10.88
N ARG A 552 -2.45 -47.76 -9.55
CA ARG A 552 -1.33 -47.20 -8.77
C ARG A 552 0.04 -47.86 -9.02
N ARG A 553 1.09 -47.02 -8.94
CA ARG A 553 2.53 -47.20 -8.55
C ARG A 553 3.41 -46.45 -9.59
N ALA A 554 4.52 -45.78 -9.27
CA ALA A 554 5.51 -46.00 -8.22
C ALA A 554 6.24 -44.70 -7.83
N ALA A 555 6.98 -44.81 -6.73
CA ALA A 555 7.86 -43.81 -6.13
C ALA A 555 9.04 -43.38 -7.03
N CYS A 556 9.53 -42.16 -6.81
CA CYS A 556 10.92 -41.77 -7.05
C CYS A 556 11.27 -40.67 -6.04
N SER A 557 11.72 -41.02 -4.84
CA SER A 557 13.13 -41.24 -4.47
C SER A 557 13.93 -39.95 -4.37
N PHE A 558 14.16 -39.55 -3.12
CA PHE A 558 15.20 -38.66 -2.65
C PHE A 558 16.54 -38.89 -3.37
N LEU A 559 17.18 -37.82 -3.80
CA LEU A 559 18.62 -37.80 -4.06
C LEU A 559 19.31 -36.82 -3.12
N THR A 560 19.73 -37.39 -2.00
CA THR A 560 20.71 -36.85 -1.06
C THR A 560 22.05 -36.72 -1.77
N ILE A 561 22.56 -35.50 -1.94
CA ILE A 561 23.93 -35.27 -2.44
C ILE A 561 24.89 -35.53 -1.28
N SER A 562 25.49 -36.72 -1.28
CA SER A 562 26.64 -37.07 -0.44
C SER A 562 27.92 -36.55 -1.08
N ARG A 563 28.61 -35.64 -0.38
CA ARG A 563 30.02 -35.29 -0.65
C ARG A 563 30.91 -36.50 -0.31
N ARG A 564 31.56 -37.09 -1.31
CA ARG A 564 32.75 -37.94 -1.10
C ARG A 564 34.00 -37.20 -1.55
N LEU A 565 34.94 -37.14 -0.60
CA LEU A 565 36.34 -36.77 -0.75
C LEU A 565 37.12 -37.90 -1.43
N ALA A 566 37.96 -37.55 -2.40
CA ALA A 566 39.15 -38.28 -2.84
C ALA A 566 40.05 -37.23 -3.53
N SER A 567 41.07 -36.68 -2.85
CA SER A 567 42.45 -37.16 -2.76
C SER A 567 43.09 -37.50 -4.11
N ASN A 568 43.94 -36.61 -4.61
CA ASN A 568 45.24 -36.98 -5.15
C ASN A 568 46.21 -35.80 -5.11
N ARG A 569 47.31 -35.99 -4.37
CA ARG A 569 48.55 -35.20 -4.39
C ARG A 569 49.38 -35.58 -5.62
N PRO A 570 50.41 -34.79 -5.95
CA PRO A 570 51.76 -35.26 -5.61
C PRO A 570 52.61 -34.22 -4.83
N ALA A 571 53.56 -34.77 -4.06
CA ALA A 571 54.55 -34.09 -3.22
C ALA A 571 55.80 -33.68 -4.04
N GLY A 572 56.46 -32.54 -3.73
CA GLY A 572 57.68 -32.43 -2.91
C GLY A 572 58.64 -31.46 -3.65
N HIS A 573 59.60 -30.70 -3.11
CA HIS A 573 60.28 -30.51 -1.83
C HIS A 573 60.70 -29.00 -1.76
N GLY A 574 60.67 -28.31 -0.62
CA GLY A 574 61.84 -28.15 0.27
C GLY A 574 62.06 -26.66 0.63
N PRO A 575 62.73 -26.31 1.76
CA PRO A 575 62.42 -25.11 2.55
C PRO A 575 63.54 -24.02 2.56
N ARG A 576 63.20 -22.74 2.79
CA ARG A 576 64.17 -21.74 3.34
C ARG A 576 63.55 -20.45 3.92
N ALA A 577 63.65 -20.34 5.25
CA ALA A 577 64.11 -19.25 6.15
C ALA A 577 63.76 -17.74 5.95
N PRO A 578 63.83 -16.92 7.02
CA PRO A 578 63.04 -15.70 7.21
C PRO A 578 63.77 -14.37 6.93
N ARG A 579 62.99 -13.28 6.85
CA ARG A 579 63.43 -11.89 6.66
C ARG A 579 64.14 -11.30 7.89
N PRO A 580 65.20 -10.49 7.73
CA PRO A 580 65.73 -9.65 8.80
C PRO A 580 65.27 -8.18 8.73
N TYR A 581 65.40 -7.53 9.88
CA TYR A 581 64.95 -6.19 10.24
C TYR A 581 66.04 -5.12 9.99
N ALA A 582 65.59 -3.90 9.67
CA ALA A 582 66.17 -2.54 9.77
C ALA A 582 67.70 -2.27 9.70
N SER A 583 68.06 -1.18 9.00
CA SER A 583 69.15 -0.32 9.46
C SER A 583 68.87 1.17 9.23
N ARG A 584 69.33 1.95 10.21
CA ARG A 584 69.20 3.38 10.47
C ARG A 584 70.37 4.10 9.79
N ARG A 585 70.14 5.24 9.14
CA ARG A 585 71.24 6.11 8.65
C ARG A 585 71.11 7.52 9.22
N THR A 586 72.28 8.06 9.54
CA THR A 586 72.62 9.16 10.43
C THR A 586 72.68 10.53 9.74
N ASN A 587 72.54 11.58 10.54
CA ASN A 587 72.66 13.02 10.24
C ASN A 587 73.91 13.44 9.46
N GLN A 588 73.74 14.42 8.55
CA GLN A 588 74.65 15.55 8.31
C GLN A 588 73.84 16.80 7.86
N LEU A 589 74.15 17.97 8.43
CA LEU A 589 73.69 19.35 8.10
C LEU A 589 74.80 20.09 7.30
N PRO A 590 74.68 21.37 6.84
CA PRO A 590 73.51 22.25 6.56
C PRO A 590 73.60 23.02 5.20
N SER A 591 72.52 23.69 4.78
CA SER A 591 72.62 24.94 3.97
C SER A 591 71.40 25.86 4.17
N SER A 592 71.65 27.16 4.32
CA SER A 592 70.72 28.29 4.54
C SER A 592 69.79 28.60 3.35
N PRO A 593 68.76 29.47 3.50
CA PRO A 593 67.41 29.24 2.96
C PRO A 593 67.11 29.92 1.61
N PRO A 594 66.11 29.46 0.84
CA PRO A 594 65.31 30.31 -0.01
C PRO A 594 63.97 30.69 0.66
N ALA A 595 63.48 31.87 0.29
CA ALA A 595 62.33 32.58 0.86
C ALA A 595 60.99 31.77 0.83
N PRO A 596 60.01 32.11 1.71
CA PRO A 596 58.79 31.32 1.84
C PRO A 596 57.87 31.56 0.66
N ASN A 597 57.67 30.54 -0.17
CA ASN A 597 56.58 30.52 -1.14
C ASN A 597 55.27 30.25 -0.38
N THR A 598 54.54 31.32 -0.10
CA THR A 598 53.27 31.34 0.66
C THR A 598 52.17 30.43 0.09
N LEU A 599 52.33 29.93 -1.14
CA LEU A 599 51.37 29.06 -1.82
C LEU A 599 51.46 27.57 -1.40
N GLU A 600 52.62 27.06 -0.98
CA GLU A 600 52.74 25.64 -0.56
C GLU A 600 52.07 25.36 0.79
N THR A 601 51.98 26.36 1.66
CA THR A 601 51.40 26.22 3.01
C THR A 601 49.89 26.04 2.97
N ALA A 602 49.18 26.76 2.08
CA ALA A 602 47.73 26.67 1.96
C ALA A 602 47.30 25.30 1.42
N ASP A 603 48.01 24.77 0.41
CA ASP A 603 47.73 23.47 -0.19
C ASP A 603 48.07 22.31 0.76
N ALA A 604 49.12 22.44 1.57
CA ALA A 604 49.46 21.49 2.62
C ALA A 604 48.41 21.48 3.76
N ILE A 605 47.93 22.65 4.17
CA ILE A 605 46.86 22.77 5.18
C ILE A 605 45.54 22.20 4.62
N PHE A 606 45.21 22.49 3.35
CA PHE A 606 44.01 21.95 2.70
C PHE A 606 44.07 20.44 2.53
N LYS A 607 45.21 19.86 2.14
CA LYS A 607 45.38 18.40 2.04
C LYS A 607 45.31 17.71 3.41
N ALA A 608 45.90 18.30 4.45
CA ALA A 608 45.87 17.74 5.81
C ALA A 608 44.48 17.85 6.46
N ARG A 609 43.68 18.87 6.13
CA ARG A 609 42.35 19.11 6.72
C ARG A 609 41.17 18.73 5.82
N LYS A 610 41.43 18.19 4.61
CA LYS A 610 40.38 17.82 3.64
C LYS A 610 39.34 16.87 4.21
N ILE A 611 39.80 15.86 4.95
CA ILE A 611 38.94 14.84 5.56
C ILE A 611 38.11 15.42 6.72
N PRO A 612 38.71 16.12 7.72
CA PRO A 612 37.91 16.73 8.78
C PRO A 612 36.96 17.84 8.29
N LEU A 613 37.31 18.61 7.25
CA LEU A 613 36.43 19.62 6.66
C LEU A 613 35.25 19.00 5.89
N LEU A 614 35.49 17.91 5.16
CA LEU A 614 34.41 17.13 4.53
C LEU A 614 33.52 16.49 5.59
N ALA A 615 34.10 15.92 6.64
CA ALA A 615 33.35 15.35 7.76
C ALA A 615 32.50 16.41 8.48
N SER A 616 33.06 17.59 8.76
CA SER A 616 32.29 18.70 9.35
C SER A 616 31.20 19.21 8.41
N GLY A 617 31.44 19.21 7.10
CA GLY A 617 30.45 19.56 6.09
C GLY A 617 29.28 18.57 6.05
N VAL A 618 29.56 17.27 6.12
CA VAL A 618 28.53 16.22 6.20
C VAL A 618 27.73 16.32 7.50
N VAL A 619 28.39 16.56 8.63
CA VAL A 619 27.71 16.76 9.92
C VAL A 619 26.86 18.03 9.91
N ALA A 620 27.36 19.14 9.39
CA ALA A 620 26.60 20.39 9.29
C ALA A 620 25.41 20.26 8.32
N LEU A 621 25.57 19.54 7.22
CA LEU A 621 24.48 19.27 6.28
C LEU A 621 23.43 18.35 6.91
N GLY A 622 23.85 17.32 7.65
CA GLY A 622 22.96 16.45 8.41
C GLY A 622 22.19 17.21 9.50
N LEU A 623 22.88 18.09 10.23
CA LEU A 623 22.26 18.95 11.25
C LEU A 623 21.29 19.96 10.62
N GLY A 624 21.66 20.55 9.47
CA GLY A 624 20.82 21.49 8.73
C GLY A 624 19.56 20.82 8.16
N ILE A 625 19.67 19.62 7.60
CA ILE A 625 18.53 18.82 7.15
C ILE A 625 17.64 18.45 8.34
N TYR A 626 18.24 18.01 9.46
CA TYR A 626 17.50 17.67 10.68
C TYR A 626 16.75 18.90 11.22
N ILE A 627 17.40 20.05 11.38
CA ILE A 627 16.78 21.30 11.82
C ILE A 627 15.70 21.76 10.84
N SER A 628 15.92 21.62 9.53
CA SER A 628 14.93 22.02 8.53
C SER A 628 13.72 21.09 8.48
N LEU A 629 13.90 19.78 8.72
CA LEU A 629 12.81 18.81 8.86
C LEU A 629 12.04 19.05 10.15
N LEU A 630 12.75 19.34 11.23
CA LEU A 630 12.19 19.69 12.52
C LEU A 630 11.37 20.99 12.40
N ALA A 631 11.94 22.05 11.82
CA ALA A 631 11.26 23.31 11.55
C ALA A 631 10.07 23.16 10.60
N SER A 632 10.18 22.34 9.54
CA SER A 632 9.05 22.05 8.65
C SER A 632 7.92 21.31 9.37
N SER A 633 8.24 20.43 10.33
CA SER A 633 7.24 19.77 11.18
C SER A 633 6.53 20.77 12.12
N PHE A 634 7.23 21.80 12.59
CA PHE A 634 6.64 22.89 13.37
C PHE A 634 5.80 23.85 12.50
N TYR A 635 6.26 24.22 11.29
CA TYR A 635 5.58 25.16 10.40
C TYR A 635 4.37 24.56 9.66
N SER A 636 4.40 23.27 9.29
CA SER A 636 3.23 22.60 8.72
C SER A 636 2.09 22.40 9.73
N SER A 637 2.34 22.58 11.04
CA SER A 637 1.33 22.47 12.09
C SER A 637 0.52 23.77 12.32
N SER A 638 0.83 24.88 11.64
CA SER A 638 0.13 26.16 11.83
C SER A 638 -1.20 26.32 11.05
N CYS A 639 -1.68 25.26 10.37
CA CYS A 639 -2.88 25.33 9.54
C CYS A 639 -4.00 24.37 9.99
N HIS A 640 -4.27 24.22 11.29
CA HIS A 640 -5.54 23.69 11.79
C HIS A 640 -5.85 24.32 13.15
N LYS A 641 -6.81 25.25 13.19
CA LYS A 641 -7.42 25.77 14.42
C LYS A 641 -8.52 24.80 14.87
N ASP A 642 -8.11 23.67 15.42
CA ASP A 642 -8.96 22.81 16.25
C ASP A 642 -8.43 22.89 17.69
N SER A 643 -9.33 22.88 18.68
CA SER A 643 -9.06 23.05 20.10
C SER A 643 -7.88 22.19 20.58
N GLU A 644 -6.93 22.77 21.29
CA GLU A 644 -5.81 22.01 21.89
C GLU A 644 -6.35 20.92 22.82
N PRO A 645 -5.82 19.68 22.78
CA PRO A 645 -6.15 18.69 23.79
C PRO A 645 -5.71 19.25 25.15
N ALA A 646 -6.55 19.11 26.18
CA ALA A 646 -6.17 19.47 27.54
C ALA A 646 -4.83 18.79 27.89
N LEU A 647 -3.93 19.53 28.55
CA LEU A 647 -2.62 19.01 29.00
C LEU A 647 -2.74 17.76 29.90
N ASP A 648 -3.96 17.49 30.38
CA ASP A 648 -4.32 16.38 31.27
C ASP A 648 -4.95 15.19 30.53
N ALA A 649 -4.93 15.18 29.19
CA ALA A 649 -5.51 14.07 28.41
C ALA A 649 -4.78 12.75 28.69
N ILE A 650 -5.49 11.76 29.22
CA ILE A 650 -4.93 10.50 29.67
C ILE A 650 -4.78 9.53 28.48
N PRO A 651 -3.59 8.97 28.21
CA PRO A 651 -3.42 7.92 27.21
C PRO A 651 -4.30 6.71 27.53
N THR A 652 -4.98 6.20 26.52
CA THR A 652 -5.88 5.04 26.64
C THR A 652 -5.17 3.71 26.36
N GLY A 653 -3.87 3.73 26.04
CA GLY A 653 -3.14 2.55 25.52
C GLY A 653 -3.53 2.17 24.09
N ARG A 654 -4.35 2.98 23.40
CA ARG A 654 -4.86 2.72 22.05
C ARG A 654 -4.70 3.97 21.19
N PRO A 655 -3.95 3.93 20.07
CA PRO A 655 -3.99 5.01 19.09
C PRO A 655 -5.40 5.13 18.50
N ASN A 656 -5.80 6.35 18.12
CA ASN A 656 -7.22 6.67 17.85
C ASN A 656 -7.89 5.92 16.68
N VAL A 657 -7.15 5.26 15.78
CA VAL A 657 -7.72 4.38 14.74
C VAL A 657 -6.65 3.39 14.28
N PHE A 658 -6.73 2.12 14.66
CA PHE A 658 -5.88 1.06 14.10
C PHE A 658 -6.76 -0.08 13.57
N THR A 659 -6.84 -0.20 12.24
CA THR A 659 -7.17 -1.47 11.58
C THR A 659 -5.91 -2.32 11.50
N ARG A 660 -6.03 -3.64 11.29
CA ARG A 660 -4.88 -4.54 11.08
C ARG A 660 -3.89 -4.04 10.02
N GLU A 661 -4.37 -3.41 8.95
CA GLU A 661 -3.53 -2.86 7.88
C GLU A 661 -2.76 -1.63 8.35
N LEU A 662 -3.38 -0.77 9.16
CA LEU A 662 -2.73 0.37 9.80
C LEU A 662 -1.67 -0.11 10.81
N ALA A 663 -1.93 -1.22 11.52
CA ALA A 663 -0.95 -1.88 12.38
C ALA A 663 0.31 -2.30 11.62
N LYS A 664 0.15 -2.96 10.46
CA LYS A 664 1.26 -3.35 9.60
C LYS A 664 2.02 -2.14 9.05
N LYS A 665 1.31 -1.09 8.61
CA LYS A 665 1.95 0.14 8.08
C LYS A 665 2.72 0.89 9.16
N PHE A 666 2.17 0.99 10.37
CA PHE A 666 2.86 1.59 11.51
C PHE A 666 4.14 0.83 11.82
N ASP A 667 4.05 -0.50 11.91
CA ASP A 667 5.19 -1.38 12.16
C ASP A 667 6.33 -1.18 11.15
N GLN A 668 6.00 -1.15 9.85
CA GLN A 668 6.94 -0.92 8.75
C GLN A 668 7.54 0.50 8.78
N SER A 669 6.75 1.51 9.13
CA SER A 669 7.23 2.90 9.22
C SER A 669 8.32 3.10 10.30
N LEU A 670 8.33 2.23 11.31
CA LEU A 670 9.29 2.27 12.40
C LEU A 670 10.60 1.53 12.10
N GLU A 671 10.65 0.66 11.08
CA GLU A 671 11.85 -0.16 10.80
C GLU A 671 13.09 0.68 10.49
N GLY A 672 12.96 1.63 9.56
CA GLY A 672 14.08 2.47 9.14
C GLY A 672 14.55 3.45 10.23
N SER A 673 13.62 4.00 10.99
CA SER A 673 13.92 4.93 12.09
C SER A 673 14.53 4.22 13.29
N GLU A 674 14.04 3.04 13.66
CA GLU A 674 14.64 2.25 14.74
C GLU A 674 16.04 1.73 14.40
N TRP A 675 16.27 1.31 13.16
CA TRP A 675 17.60 0.89 12.72
C TRP A 675 18.59 2.06 12.77
N LEU A 676 18.19 3.22 12.24
CA LEU A 676 19.00 4.44 12.28
C LEU A 676 19.27 4.90 13.72
N MET A 677 18.30 4.74 14.62
CA MET A 677 18.40 5.08 16.04
C MET A 677 19.00 3.93 16.88
N GLY A 678 19.48 2.83 16.29
CA GLY A 678 20.06 1.72 17.06
C GLY A 678 19.08 1.00 18.01
N ILE A 679 17.79 1.28 17.96
CA ILE A 679 16.77 0.63 18.81
C ILE A 679 16.72 -0.87 18.55
N THR A 680 16.93 -1.30 17.30
CA THR A 680 17.03 -2.72 16.94
C THR A 680 18.12 -3.44 17.75
N SER A 681 19.25 -2.78 18.04
CA SER A 681 20.32 -3.35 18.87
C SER A 681 19.89 -3.51 20.32
N LEU A 682 19.08 -2.59 20.86
CA LEU A 682 18.52 -2.73 22.21
C LEU A 682 17.49 -3.86 22.28
N ARG A 683 16.63 -4.02 21.28
CA ARG A 683 15.68 -5.15 21.20
C ARG A 683 16.41 -6.49 21.17
N LYS A 684 17.50 -6.60 20.40
CA LYS A 684 18.37 -7.79 20.40
C LYS A 684 18.98 -8.05 21.77
N LYS A 685 19.51 -7.02 22.41
CA LYS A 685 20.08 -7.12 23.76
C LYS A 685 19.03 -7.59 24.78
N LEU A 686 17.82 -7.01 24.72
CA LEU A 686 16.68 -7.41 25.56
C LEU A 686 16.35 -8.89 25.40
N ALA A 687 16.26 -9.37 24.16
CA ALA A 687 15.94 -10.75 23.86
C ALA A 687 17.03 -11.74 24.33
N VAL A 688 18.31 -11.36 24.27
CA VAL A 688 19.43 -12.16 24.79
C VAL A 688 19.43 -12.25 26.31
N GLU A 689 18.93 -11.24 27.01
CA GLU A 689 18.82 -11.26 28.48
C GLU A 689 17.60 -12.03 29.01
N ALA A 690 16.67 -12.43 28.13
CA ALA A 690 15.44 -13.10 28.54
C ALA A 690 15.67 -14.60 28.82
N TYR A 691 15.14 -15.08 29.95
CA TYR A 691 15.28 -16.48 30.39
C TYR A 691 14.07 -16.97 31.18
N GLY A 692 13.95 -18.30 31.32
CA GLY A 692 12.91 -18.93 32.15
C GLY A 692 11.50 -18.68 31.63
N HIS A 693 10.56 -18.35 32.52
CA HIS A 693 9.25 -17.87 32.13
C HIS A 693 9.31 -16.37 31.81
N VAL A 694 9.07 -16.01 30.55
CA VAL A 694 9.13 -14.64 30.05
C VAL A 694 7.73 -14.04 29.93
N LEU A 695 7.57 -12.81 30.43
CA LEU A 695 6.40 -11.96 30.24
C LEU A 695 6.79 -10.69 29.47
N GLU A 696 6.19 -10.48 28.30
CA GLU A 696 6.29 -9.23 27.55
C GLU A 696 4.95 -8.49 27.57
N VAL A 697 4.94 -7.29 28.17
CA VAL A 697 3.74 -6.45 28.25
C VAL A 697 3.80 -5.32 27.22
N ALA A 698 2.64 -4.93 26.70
CA ALA A 698 2.51 -3.99 25.58
C ALA A 698 3.37 -4.44 24.38
N MET A 699 3.25 -5.72 24.02
CA MET A 699 4.08 -6.34 22.97
C MET A 699 3.80 -5.78 21.56
N GLY A 700 2.67 -5.08 21.37
CA GLY A 700 2.25 -4.51 20.11
C GLY A 700 2.20 -5.54 18.99
N THR A 701 2.77 -5.18 17.83
CA THR A 701 2.90 -6.03 16.64
C THR A 701 3.98 -7.12 16.76
N GLY A 702 4.51 -7.36 17.97
CA GLY A 702 5.49 -8.41 18.22
C GLY A 702 6.88 -8.13 17.67
N ARG A 703 7.34 -6.87 17.70
CA ARG A 703 8.65 -6.47 17.10
C ARG A 703 9.87 -7.11 17.79
N ASN A 704 9.71 -7.61 19.01
CA ASN A 704 10.76 -8.34 19.72
C ASN A 704 10.83 -9.82 19.34
N LEU A 705 9.75 -10.39 18.77
CA LEU A 705 9.63 -11.82 18.46
C LEU A 705 10.79 -12.39 17.62
N PRO A 706 11.28 -11.70 16.57
CA PRO A 706 12.39 -12.19 15.75
C PRO A 706 13.74 -12.31 16.46
N PHE A 707 13.87 -11.73 17.66
CA PHE A 707 15.15 -11.68 18.38
C PHE A 707 15.26 -12.71 19.50
N TYR A 708 14.15 -13.30 19.95
CA TYR A 708 14.16 -14.36 20.96
C TYR A 708 14.64 -15.68 20.38
N ASP A 709 15.31 -16.47 21.22
CA ASP A 709 15.65 -17.85 20.90
C ASP A 709 14.49 -18.79 21.27
N TRP A 710 13.84 -19.34 20.25
CA TRP A 710 12.69 -20.24 20.39
C TRP A 710 13.08 -21.72 20.51
N SER A 711 14.36 -22.07 20.35
CA SER A 711 14.82 -23.46 20.25
C SER A 711 14.38 -24.33 21.42
N HIS A 712 14.48 -23.84 22.66
CA HIS A 712 14.12 -24.59 23.86
C HIS A 712 12.60 -24.68 24.09
N VAL A 713 11.86 -23.64 23.71
CA VAL A 713 10.39 -23.67 23.71
C VAL A 713 9.88 -24.75 22.74
N LEU A 714 10.53 -24.90 21.58
CA LEU A 714 10.21 -25.87 20.53
C LEU A 714 10.71 -27.30 20.82
N SER A 715 11.92 -27.46 21.38
CA SER A 715 12.63 -28.76 21.50
C SER A 715 11.91 -29.80 22.35
N SER A 716 11.05 -29.35 23.25
CA SER A 716 10.23 -30.19 24.10
C SER A 716 9.12 -30.98 23.37
N ARG A 717 8.92 -30.76 22.06
CA ARG A 717 8.14 -31.67 21.19
C ARG A 717 8.79 -33.06 21.05
N SER A 718 10.12 -33.15 21.16
CA SER A 718 10.87 -34.39 20.87
C SER A 718 10.90 -35.40 22.02
N ASN A 719 10.63 -34.97 23.26
CA ASN A 719 10.75 -35.83 24.44
C ASN A 719 9.49 -36.63 24.79
N SER A 720 8.38 -36.48 24.05
CA SER A 720 7.19 -37.32 24.26
C SER A 720 7.06 -38.48 23.27
N ALA A 721 7.95 -38.60 22.27
CA ALA A 721 7.81 -39.67 21.26
C ALA A 721 9.10 -40.40 20.83
N VAL A 722 10.31 -39.93 21.15
CA VAL A 722 11.54 -40.55 20.58
C VAL A 722 12.67 -40.84 21.58
N GLN A 723 12.62 -40.39 22.84
CA GLN A 723 13.72 -40.60 23.79
C GLN A 723 13.59 -41.89 24.63
N ALA A 724 13.29 -43.02 23.97
CA ALA A 724 13.44 -44.36 24.57
C ALA A 724 14.50 -45.22 23.89
N LEU A 725 15.16 -44.78 22.80
CA LEU A 725 15.99 -45.69 21.98
C LEU A 725 17.31 -45.13 21.40
N ALA A 726 17.85 -44.01 21.90
CA ALA A 726 19.16 -43.52 21.42
C ALA A 726 20.16 -43.34 22.56
N ALA A 727 21.15 -44.25 22.61
CA ALA A 727 22.32 -44.16 23.48
C ALA A 727 23.14 -42.88 23.20
N PRO A 728 23.81 -42.31 24.23
CA PRO A 728 24.51 -41.04 24.11
C PRO A 728 25.79 -41.19 23.28
N LYS A 729 25.97 -40.33 22.27
CA LYS A 729 27.25 -40.19 21.56
C LYS A 729 28.16 -39.22 22.33
N PRO A 730 29.40 -39.61 22.69
CA PRO A 730 30.33 -38.75 23.40
C PRO A 730 31.11 -37.91 22.39
N ASN A 731 30.71 -36.65 22.20
CA ASN A 731 31.55 -35.49 21.79
C ASN A 731 30.66 -34.41 21.18
N ALA A 732 30.02 -33.64 22.03
CA ALA A 732 29.66 -32.26 21.71
C ALA A 732 30.38 -31.39 22.74
N GLN A 733 31.32 -30.57 22.26
CA GLN A 733 32.06 -29.62 23.07
C GLN A 733 31.07 -28.67 23.77
N VAL A 734 31.07 -28.70 25.10
CA VAL A 734 30.30 -27.82 25.96
C VAL A 734 30.91 -26.42 25.88
N SER A 735 30.23 -25.49 25.21
CA SER A 735 30.58 -24.06 25.26
C SER A 735 29.97 -23.43 26.51
N LYS A 736 30.85 -22.96 27.39
CA LYS A 736 30.55 -22.20 28.63
C LYS A 736 29.77 -20.91 28.33
N THR A 737 28.48 -20.89 28.66
CA THR A 737 27.76 -19.74 29.22
C THR A 737 26.50 -20.28 29.91
N ASP A 738 26.38 -20.07 31.22
CA ASP A 738 25.22 -20.43 32.05
C ASP A 738 24.00 -19.54 31.73
N VAL A 739 23.58 -19.47 30.47
CA VAL A 739 22.36 -18.77 30.08
C VAL A 739 21.21 -19.77 30.18
N VAL A 740 20.39 -19.60 31.21
CA VAL A 740 19.13 -20.35 31.33
C VAL A 740 18.27 -19.99 30.11
N PRO A 741 17.80 -20.96 29.31
CA PRO A 741 17.03 -20.65 28.11
C PRO A 741 15.60 -20.21 28.44
N ILE A 742 14.90 -19.66 27.46
CA ILE A 742 13.46 -19.37 27.56
C ILE A 742 12.69 -20.70 27.59
N ILE A 743 11.90 -20.89 28.64
CA ILE A 743 11.09 -22.10 28.88
C ILE A 743 9.64 -21.88 28.41
N SER A 744 9.13 -20.66 28.60
CA SER A 744 7.82 -20.25 28.10
C SER A 744 7.78 -18.75 27.84
N TYR A 745 6.93 -18.34 26.90
CA TYR A 745 6.74 -16.93 26.57
C TYR A 745 5.26 -16.56 26.67
N THR A 746 4.99 -15.43 27.32
CA THR A 746 3.65 -14.85 27.43
C THR A 746 3.69 -13.39 26.99
N GLY A 747 3.01 -13.08 25.89
CA GLY A 747 2.85 -11.71 25.40
C GLY A 747 1.47 -11.16 25.73
N VAL A 748 1.38 -9.89 26.14
CA VAL A 748 0.12 -9.23 26.49
C VAL A 748 0.00 -7.89 25.76
N ASP A 749 -1.13 -7.66 25.12
CA ASP A 749 -1.48 -6.36 24.54
C ASP A 749 -2.98 -6.09 24.63
N ILE A 750 -3.36 -4.82 24.74
CA ILE A 750 -4.76 -4.42 24.82
C ILE A 750 -5.47 -4.48 23.45
N SER A 751 -4.71 -4.41 22.35
CA SER A 751 -5.21 -4.34 20.98
C SER A 751 -5.22 -5.71 20.29
N GLY A 752 -6.42 -6.19 19.95
CA GLY A 752 -6.59 -7.43 19.17
C GLY A 752 -5.96 -7.34 17.77
N GLU A 753 -5.99 -6.16 17.15
CA GLU A 753 -5.42 -5.94 15.81
C GLU A 753 -3.89 -6.04 15.82
N MET A 754 -3.24 -5.50 16.87
CA MET A 754 -1.78 -5.59 17.05
C MET A 754 -1.36 -7.04 17.29
N LEU A 755 -2.09 -7.76 18.16
CA LEU A 755 -1.87 -9.19 18.39
C LEU A 755 -2.08 -10.02 17.11
N GLY A 756 -3.06 -9.67 16.28
CA GLY A 756 -3.26 -10.30 14.99
C GLY A 756 -2.05 -10.17 14.05
N VAL A 757 -1.32 -9.06 14.10
CA VAL A 757 -0.05 -8.89 13.37
C VAL A 757 1.09 -9.64 14.05
N ALA A 758 1.14 -9.63 15.39
CA ALA A 758 2.15 -10.37 16.16
C ALA A 758 2.08 -11.88 15.91
N VAL A 759 0.88 -12.45 15.76
CA VAL A 759 0.66 -13.86 15.43
C VAL A 759 1.20 -14.21 14.05
N GLU A 760 0.96 -13.38 13.04
CA GLU A 760 1.51 -13.59 11.70
C GLU A 760 3.04 -13.53 11.72
N LYS A 761 3.59 -12.53 12.41
CA LYS A 761 5.04 -12.35 12.56
C LYS A 761 5.69 -13.51 13.31
N LEU A 762 5.02 -14.07 14.31
CA LEU A 762 5.48 -15.27 15.00
C LEU A 762 5.56 -16.46 14.04
N ALA A 763 4.55 -16.67 13.20
CA ALA A 763 4.54 -17.75 12.22
C ALA A 763 5.62 -17.58 11.11
N GLU A 764 5.98 -16.34 10.79
CA GLU A 764 7.12 -16.03 9.91
C GLU A 764 8.47 -16.27 10.59
N THR A 765 8.57 -15.94 11.87
CA THR A 765 9.80 -16.06 12.68
C THR A 765 10.13 -17.51 13.01
N VAL A 766 9.10 -18.31 13.25
CA VAL A 766 9.20 -19.71 13.68
C VAL A 766 8.44 -20.58 12.69
N PRO A 767 9.10 -21.06 11.62
CA PRO A 767 8.46 -21.83 10.55
C PRO A 767 7.71 -23.08 11.03
N GLU A 768 8.05 -23.62 12.20
CA GLU A 768 7.36 -24.74 12.85
C GLU A 768 5.90 -24.43 13.25
N PHE A 769 5.53 -23.15 13.30
CA PHE A 769 4.15 -22.69 13.49
C PHE A 769 3.44 -22.32 12.18
N SER A 770 4.12 -22.40 11.03
CA SER A 770 3.50 -22.18 9.72
C SER A 770 2.49 -23.29 9.42
N GLY A 771 1.19 -22.94 9.41
CA GLY A 771 0.10 -23.88 9.18
C GLY A 771 -0.39 -24.65 10.41
N VAL A 772 0.05 -24.29 11.62
CA VAL A 772 -0.56 -24.76 12.87
C VAL A 772 -1.62 -23.76 13.31
N ASP A 773 -2.89 -24.15 13.27
CA ASP A 773 -3.97 -23.28 13.73
C ASP A 773 -3.81 -23.03 15.25
N PRO A 774 -3.78 -21.76 15.70
CA PRO A 774 -3.72 -21.45 17.12
C PRO A 774 -4.95 -21.97 17.85
N ILE A 775 -4.74 -22.57 19.03
CA ILE A 775 -5.84 -22.86 19.93
C ILE A 775 -6.28 -21.51 20.51
N THR A 776 -7.47 -21.08 20.10
CA THR A 776 -8.09 -19.85 20.59
C THR A 776 -9.12 -20.24 21.64
N GLU A 777 -8.84 -20.00 22.91
CA GLU A 777 -9.84 -20.14 23.97
C GLU A 777 -10.31 -18.74 24.38
N LYS A 778 -11.63 -18.56 24.34
CA LYS A 778 -12.28 -17.44 25.01
C LYS A 778 -12.47 -17.86 26.46
N GLN A 779 -11.88 -17.12 27.40
CA GLN A 779 -12.09 -17.33 28.82
C GLN A 779 -12.75 -16.08 29.40
N THR A 780 -13.68 -16.26 30.33
CA THR A 780 -14.40 -15.16 31.00
C THR A 780 -13.79 -14.94 32.38
N ALA A 781 -13.38 -13.70 32.65
CA ALA A 781 -12.96 -13.30 33.99
C ALA A 781 -14.20 -13.12 34.89
N PRO A 782 -14.04 -13.16 36.23
CA PRO A 782 -15.13 -12.90 37.18
C PRO A 782 -15.79 -11.51 37.03
N SER A 783 -15.17 -10.59 36.28
CA SER A 783 -15.57 -9.19 36.11
C SER A 783 -16.31 -8.88 34.80
N HIS A 784 -16.83 -9.87 34.06
CA HIS A 784 -17.51 -9.69 32.76
C HIS A 784 -16.66 -9.09 31.61
N ASP A 785 -15.34 -8.93 31.77
CA ASP A 785 -14.46 -8.56 30.66
C ASP A 785 -14.10 -9.81 29.82
N GLU A 786 -14.39 -9.78 28.52
CA GLU A 786 -13.99 -10.83 27.57
C GLU A 786 -12.48 -10.77 27.30
N TRP A 787 -11.77 -11.87 27.50
CA TRP A 787 -10.37 -12.03 27.07
C TRP A 787 -10.22 -13.22 26.12
N SER A 788 -9.45 -13.00 25.06
CA SER A 788 -9.08 -14.05 24.10
C SER A 788 -7.63 -14.43 24.33
N ASN A 789 -7.39 -15.73 24.53
CA ASN A 789 -6.04 -16.28 24.53
C ASN A 789 -5.73 -16.90 23.16
N ILE A 790 -4.49 -16.79 22.74
CA ILE A 790 -3.94 -17.49 21.58
C ILE A 790 -2.80 -18.33 22.14
N SER A 791 -2.96 -19.65 22.13
CA SER A 791 -1.99 -20.57 22.72
C SER A 791 -1.40 -21.53 21.69
N TYR A 792 -0.10 -21.73 21.79
CA TYR A 792 0.66 -22.74 21.06
C TYR A 792 1.37 -23.66 22.06
N LEU A 793 1.68 -24.89 21.61
CA LEU A 793 2.48 -25.88 22.36
C LEU A 793 1.96 -26.17 23.78
N SER A 794 0.64 -26.37 23.91
CA SER A 794 -0.03 -26.62 25.19
C SER A 794 0.18 -25.48 26.20
N GLY A 795 0.08 -24.24 25.73
CA GLY A 795 0.15 -23.04 26.57
C GLY A 795 1.57 -22.57 26.92
N ARG A 796 2.63 -23.12 26.33
CA ARG A 796 4.01 -22.62 26.56
C ARG A 796 4.34 -21.34 25.81
N LEU A 797 3.64 -21.10 24.71
CA LEU A 797 3.72 -19.85 23.98
C LEU A 797 2.31 -19.28 23.92
N ARG A 798 2.09 -18.13 24.55
CA ARG A 798 0.77 -17.54 24.73
C ARG A 798 0.77 -16.06 24.40
N MET A 799 -0.31 -15.60 23.77
CA MET A 799 -0.61 -14.19 23.58
C MET A 799 -1.99 -13.89 24.15
N PHE A 800 -2.11 -12.84 24.94
CA PHE A 800 -3.34 -12.45 25.62
C PHE A 800 -3.78 -11.06 25.20
N ARG A 801 -5.05 -10.96 24.80
CA ARG A 801 -5.73 -9.68 24.66
C ARG A 801 -6.22 -9.23 26.04
N SER A 802 -5.50 -8.33 26.68
CA SER A 802 -5.87 -7.82 28.01
C SER A 802 -5.31 -6.42 28.26
N ASP A 803 -6.03 -5.67 29.10
CA ASP A 803 -5.50 -4.43 29.69
C ASP A 803 -4.61 -4.81 30.87
N ILE A 804 -3.34 -4.42 30.81
CA ILE A 804 -2.32 -4.74 31.82
C ILE A 804 -2.71 -4.26 33.23
N HIS A 805 -3.50 -3.18 33.34
CA HIS A 805 -4.00 -2.68 34.62
C HIS A 805 -5.15 -3.50 35.19
N LYS A 806 -5.82 -4.30 34.35
CA LYS A 806 -6.92 -5.18 34.75
C LYS A 806 -6.43 -6.58 35.04
N TYR A 807 -5.65 -7.17 34.13
CA TYR A 807 -5.24 -8.55 34.23
C TYR A 807 -3.93 -8.85 33.51
N ILE A 808 -3.01 -9.48 34.25
CA ILE A 808 -1.79 -10.06 33.72
C ILE A 808 -1.80 -11.57 34.05
N PRO A 809 -1.75 -12.46 33.05
CA PRO A 809 -1.85 -13.90 33.25
C PRO A 809 -0.63 -14.46 33.99
N PRO A 810 -0.79 -15.51 34.82
CA PRO A 810 0.34 -16.24 35.42
C PRO A 810 1.07 -17.12 34.39
N PRO A 811 2.35 -17.52 34.63
CA PRO A 811 3.11 -18.40 33.73
C PRO A 811 2.45 -19.79 33.58
N PRO A 812 2.76 -20.54 32.50
CA PRO A 812 2.12 -21.82 32.23
C PRO A 812 2.57 -22.94 33.17
N GLN A 813 1.70 -23.96 33.35
CA GLN A 813 1.93 -25.18 34.13
C GLN A 813 2.13 -25.01 35.65
N GLN A 814 1.74 -23.86 36.22
CA GLN A 814 1.59 -23.71 37.67
C GLN A 814 0.12 -23.40 38.00
N PRO A 815 -0.63 -24.31 38.64
CA PRO A 815 -2.05 -24.09 38.98
C PRO A 815 -2.26 -23.05 40.09
N CYS A 816 -1.22 -22.31 40.48
CA CYS A 816 -1.27 -21.33 41.54
C CYS A 816 -1.35 -19.90 40.97
N PRO A 817 -2.33 -19.07 41.38
CA PRO A 817 -2.41 -17.65 41.02
C PRO A 817 -1.18 -16.82 41.44
N GLN A 818 -0.34 -17.35 42.33
CA GLN A 818 0.88 -16.71 42.84
C GLN A 818 2.13 -17.01 41.99
N ALA A 819 1.99 -17.79 40.91
CA ALA A 819 3.08 -18.10 40.01
C ALA A 819 3.67 -16.82 39.38
N LYS A 820 5.00 -16.65 39.45
CA LYS A 820 5.71 -15.45 39.00
C LYS A 820 6.70 -15.77 37.87
N TYR A 821 6.99 -14.77 37.05
CA TYR A 821 7.90 -14.83 35.90
C TYR A 821 9.36 -14.64 36.31
N ASP A 822 10.26 -15.26 35.58
CA ASP A 822 11.71 -15.09 35.75
C ASP A 822 12.20 -13.80 35.08
N PHE A 823 11.61 -13.46 33.94
CA PHE A 823 11.96 -12.26 33.19
C PHE A 823 10.70 -11.53 32.74
N VAL A 824 10.64 -10.24 33.04
CA VAL A 824 9.53 -9.36 32.64
C VAL A 824 10.09 -8.20 31.83
N CYS A 825 9.50 -7.90 30.68
CA CYS A 825 9.98 -6.79 29.87
C CYS A 825 8.87 -5.97 29.22
N SER A 826 9.23 -4.73 28.89
CA SER A 826 8.43 -3.88 28.03
C SER A 826 9.30 -2.96 27.18
N THR A 827 8.74 -2.49 26.06
CA THR A 827 9.45 -1.64 25.11
C THR A 827 8.55 -0.51 24.61
N PHE A 828 8.89 0.72 25.00
CA PHE A 828 8.18 1.96 24.68
C PHE A 828 6.71 1.95 25.09
N SER A 829 6.41 1.37 26.25
CA SER A 829 5.05 1.24 26.75
C SER A 829 4.68 2.37 27.70
N LEU A 830 5.64 2.85 28.51
CA LEU A 830 5.35 3.81 29.58
C LEU A 830 4.87 5.17 29.07
N CYS A 831 5.08 5.48 27.79
CA CYS A 831 4.54 6.68 27.14
C CYS A 831 3.04 6.58 26.80
N SER A 832 2.52 5.36 26.60
CA SER A 832 1.18 5.12 26.04
C SER A 832 0.18 4.57 27.05
N VAL A 833 0.64 4.08 28.20
CA VAL A 833 -0.22 3.58 29.28
C VAL A 833 -0.87 4.71 30.09
N ARG A 834 -2.03 4.38 30.66
CA ARG A 834 -2.81 5.29 31.50
C ARG A 834 -2.04 5.72 32.74
N ASP A 835 -1.59 4.74 33.52
CA ASP A 835 -0.87 4.94 34.78
C ASP A 835 0.48 4.20 34.72
N PRO A 836 1.56 4.89 34.33
CA PRO A 836 2.86 4.24 34.14
C PRO A 836 3.49 3.82 35.48
N GLU A 837 3.19 4.49 36.59
CA GLU A 837 3.68 4.06 37.90
C GLU A 837 2.98 2.76 38.33
N GLN A 838 1.64 2.70 38.20
CA GLN A 838 0.88 1.49 38.50
C GLN A 838 1.35 0.32 37.63
N MET A 839 1.63 0.54 36.34
CA MET A 839 2.20 -0.49 35.48
C MET A 839 3.49 -1.07 36.08
N VAL A 840 4.43 -0.23 36.52
CA VAL A 840 5.69 -0.70 37.11
C VAL A 840 5.44 -1.50 38.40
N ARG A 841 4.48 -1.08 39.25
CA ARG A 841 4.06 -1.84 40.43
C ARG A 841 3.44 -3.19 40.08
N ASP A 842 2.61 -3.23 39.06
CA ASP A 842 1.98 -4.46 38.56
C ASP A 842 3.05 -5.45 38.06
N LEU A 843 4.06 -4.97 37.31
CA LEU A 843 5.17 -5.82 36.87
C LEU A 843 6.01 -6.35 38.04
N ALA A 844 6.24 -5.53 39.06
CA ALA A 844 6.92 -5.95 40.29
C ALA A 844 6.16 -7.07 41.01
N SER A 845 4.83 -7.05 41.00
CA SER A 845 4.02 -8.13 41.58
C SER A 845 4.18 -9.47 40.84
N LYS A 846 4.53 -9.42 39.54
CA LYS A 846 4.58 -10.58 38.64
C LYS A 846 5.97 -11.18 38.45
N VAL A 847 7.03 -10.52 38.91
CA VAL A 847 8.41 -11.04 38.82
C VAL A 847 8.80 -11.83 40.08
N LYS A 848 9.55 -12.92 39.92
CA LYS A 848 10.09 -13.69 41.04
C LYS A 848 11.00 -12.80 41.91
N PRO A 849 10.82 -12.79 43.24
CA PRO A 849 11.72 -12.05 44.12
C PRO A 849 13.12 -12.67 44.11
N ASN A 850 14.13 -11.83 44.30
CA ASN A 850 15.58 -12.08 44.35
C ASN A 850 16.20 -12.60 43.04
N THR A 851 15.54 -13.53 42.37
CA THR A 851 16.05 -14.18 41.15
C THR A 851 15.58 -13.49 39.89
N GLY A 852 14.34 -13.00 39.85
CA GLY A 852 13.74 -12.47 38.63
C GLY A 852 14.22 -11.06 38.28
N LYS A 853 14.07 -10.70 37.00
CA LYS A 853 14.50 -9.41 36.45
C LYS A 853 13.39 -8.73 35.66
N ILE A 854 13.27 -7.41 35.83
CA ILE A 854 12.44 -6.57 34.98
C ILE A 854 13.35 -5.70 34.12
N VAL A 855 13.13 -5.64 32.81
CA VAL A 855 13.88 -4.76 31.89
C VAL A 855 12.92 -3.90 31.07
N LEU A 856 13.09 -2.59 31.14
CA LEU A 856 12.30 -1.61 30.41
C LEU A 856 13.19 -0.86 29.40
N VAL A 857 12.76 -0.84 28.15
CA VAL A 857 13.41 -0.05 27.09
C VAL A 857 12.44 1.06 26.70
N GLU A 858 12.73 2.28 27.12
CA GLU A 858 11.75 3.37 27.10
C GLU A 858 12.29 4.63 26.43
N HIS A 859 11.38 5.53 26.05
CA HIS A 859 11.74 6.87 25.61
C HIS A 859 11.09 7.91 26.52
N GLY A 860 11.79 9.00 26.76
CA GLY A 860 11.33 10.07 27.64
C GLY A 860 12.23 11.29 27.57
N ARG A 861 12.21 12.08 28.63
CA ARG A 861 13.05 13.28 28.79
C ARG A 861 14.53 12.94 28.61
N GLY A 862 15.25 13.76 27.86
CA GLY A 862 16.70 13.67 27.64
C GLY A 862 17.51 14.48 28.67
N TRP A 863 18.84 14.54 28.48
CA TRP A 863 19.75 15.23 29.40
C TRP A 863 19.63 16.76 29.39
N TRP A 864 19.23 17.32 28.25
CA TRP A 864 19.34 18.75 28.00
C TRP A 864 17.97 19.44 28.05
N GLY A 865 17.89 20.54 28.80
CA GLY A 865 16.66 21.32 28.94
C GLY A 865 16.07 21.82 27.63
N PHE A 866 16.89 22.12 26.61
CA PHE A 866 16.39 22.55 25.31
C PHE A 866 15.71 21.42 24.52
N VAL A 867 16.20 20.18 24.64
CA VAL A 867 15.57 18.99 24.04
C VAL A 867 14.24 18.74 24.71
N ASN A 868 14.22 18.82 26.04
CA ASN A 868 13.01 18.66 26.83
C ASN A 868 11.98 19.76 26.52
N GLY A 869 12.41 21.01 26.40
CA GLY A 869 11.53 22.11 25.98
C GLY A 869 10.97 21.94 24.57
N LEU A 870 11.70 21.29 23.67
CA LEU A 870 11.19 20.93 22.34
C LEU A 870 10.16 19.80 22.40
N LEU A 871 10.45 18.75 23.17
CA LEU A 871 9.54 17.62 23.42
C LEU A 871 8.22 18.12 24.04
N ASP A 872 8.31 19.03 25.01
CA ASP A 872 7.15 19.63 25.68
C ASP A 872 6.31 20.46 24.72
N LYS A 873 6.93 21.32 23.89
CA LYS A 873 6.22 22.13 22.86
C LYS A 873 5.52 21.30 21.79
N SER A 874 6.02 20.10 21.51
CA SER A 874 5.48 19.21 20.46
C SER A 874 4.66 18.06 21.01
N ALA A 875 4.57 17.93 22.35
CA ALA A 875 3.89 16.83 23.04
C ALA A 875 2.40 16.74 22.66
N ALA A 876 1.67 17.86 22.66
CA ALA A 876 0.25 17.87 22.31
C ALA A 876 -0.01 17.43 20.85
N SER A 877 0.85 17.84 19.92
CA SER A 877 0.79 17.39 18.52
C SER A 877 1.10 15.89 18.39
N HIS A 878 2.12 15.42 19.13
CA HIS A 878 2.48 14.01 19.19
C HIS A 878 1.34 13.15 19.76
N PHE A 879 0.73 13.58 20.86
CA PHE A 879 -0.41 12.92 21.48
C PHE A 879 -1.62 12.85 20.53
N ARG A 880 -1.94 13.93 19.82
CA ARG A 880 -3.00 13.90 18.79
C ARG A 880 -2.74 12.86 17.70
N LYS A 881 -1.49 12.70 17.30
CA LYS A 881 -1.10 11.80 16.20
C LYS A 881 -0.97 10.34 16.63
N TYR A 882 -0.38 10.08 17.80
CA TYR A 882 0.02 8.73 18.23
C TYR A 882 -0.70 8.24 19.50
N GLY A 883 -1.38 9.11 20.23
CA GLY A 883 -2.11 8.76 21.45
C GLY A 883 -1.24 8.56 22.70
N CYS A 884 0.03 8.96 22.66
CA CYS A 884 1.00 8.78 23.75
C CYS A 884 1.76 10.06 24.09
N TRP A 885 2.27 10.14 25.32
CA TRP A 885 3.07 11.27 25.82
C TRP A 885 4.55 10.89 25.84
N TRP A 886 5.27 11.32 24.81
CA TRP A 886 6.69 11.01 24.65
C TRP A 886 7.64 11.84 25.54
N ASN A 887 7.13 12.87 26.20
CA ASN A 887 7.88 13.81 27.04
C ASN A 887 7.82 13.47 28.55
N ARG A 888 7.27 12.29 28.90
CA ARG A 888 7.20 11.79 30.28
C ARG A 888 8.60 11.62 30.86
N ASP A 889 8.75 11.93 32.16
CA ASP A 889 9.98 11.64 32.89
C ASP A 889 9.96 10.18 33.37
N ILE A 890 10.47 9.29 32.50
CA ILE A 890 10.46 7.85 32.77
C ILE A 890 11.33 7.49 33.98
N ALA A 891 12.44 8.20 34.19
CA ALA A 891 13.31 7.93 35.33
C ALA A 891 12.58 8.23 36.65
N GLU A 892 11.94 9.41 36.72
CA GLU A 892 11.16 9.81 37.89
C GLU A 892 9.98 8.87 38.15
N ILE A 893 9.22 8.49 37.12
CA ILE A 893 8.11 7.53 37.21
C ILE A 893 8.57 6.21 37.82
N VAL A 894 9.68 5.67 37.34
CA VAL A 894 10.20 4.38 37.82
C VAL A 894 10.73 4.49 39.25
N GLU A 895 11.40 5.60 39.59
CA GLU A 895 11.85 5.87 40.97
C GLU A 895 10.67 6.02 41.93
N ASN A 896 9.61 6.71 41.55
CA ASN A 896 8.40 6.87 42.37
C ASN A 896 7.67 5.53 42.57
N ALA A 897 7.58 4.71 41.52
CA ALA A 897 7.04 3.36 41.62
C ALA A 897 7.89 2.48 42.55
N ALA A 898 9.22 2.58 42.50
CA ALA A 898 10.13 1.87 43.40
C ALA A 898 9.97 2.33 44.86
N LYS A 899 9.87 3.64 45.12
CA LYS A 899 9.65 4.18 46.47
C LYS A 899 8.32 3.73 47.08
N SER A 900 7.28 3.61 46.26
CA SER A 900 5.93 3.21 46.69
C SER A 900 5.73 1.70 46.76
N THR A 901 6.68 0.89 46.27
CA THR A 901 6.54 -0.58 46.21
C THR A 901 7.58 -1.26 47.11
N PRO A 902 7.16 -1.92 48.20
CA PRO A 902 8.09 -2.64 49.07
C PRO A 902 8.94 -3.67 48.30
N GLY A 903 10.25 -3.62 48.50
CA GLY A 903 11.20 -4.56 47.89
C GLY A 903 11.59 -4.27 46.44
N LEU A 904 10.91 -3.37 45.72
CA LEU A 904 11.27 -3.00 44.35
C LEU A 904 12.51 -2.07 44.35
N GLN A 905 13.56 -2.49 43.64
CA GLN A 905 14.82 -1.75 43.54
C GLN A 905 15.15 -1.46 42.08
N VAL A 906 15.49 -0.20 41.80
CA VAL A 906 16.07 0.21 40.51
C VAL A 906 17.56 -0.13 40.53
N THR A 907 17.94 -1.18 39.82
CA THR A 907 19.33 -1.67 39.81
C THR A 907 20.21 -0.94 38.79
N LYS A 908 19.60 -0.46 37.70
CA LYS A 908 20.32 0.25 36.65
C LYS A 908 19.39 1.17 35.88
N VAL A 909 19.85 2.39 35.59
CA VAL A 909 19.26 3.31 34.61
C VAL A 909 20.38 3.77 33.70
N ASP A 910 20.31 3.40 32.43
CA ASP A 910 21.32 3.71 31.42
C ASP A 910 20.67 4.45 30.23
N ARG A 911 21.43 5.34 29.60
CA ARG A 911 21.00 6.14 28.44
C ARG A 911 22.00 5.87 27.31
N PRO A 912 21.84 4.76 26.57
CA PRO A 912 22.92 4.16 25.78
C PRO A 912 23.36 4.99 24.58
N TYR A 913 22.52 5.90 24.09
CA TYR A 913 22.76 6.62 22.85
C TYR A 913 22.94 8.12 23.07
N PHE A 914 24.21 8.56 23.08
CA PHE A 914 24.55 9.98 23.14
C PHE A 914 23.99 10.77 21.95
N THR A 915 23.93 10.14 20.76
CA THR A 915 23.36 10.72 19.53
C THR A 915 21.87 11.06 19.65
N GLN A 916 21.17 10.49 20.63
CA GLN A 916 19.75 10.76 20.92
C GLN A 916 19.58 11.75 22.05
N LEU A 917 20.66 12.41 22.49
CA LEU A 917 20.64 13.42 23.55
C LEU A 917 20.02 12.90 24.86
N GLY A 918 20.12 11.58 25.06
CA GLY A 918 19.68 10.87 26.25
C GLY A 918 18.20 10.51 26.27
N THR A 919 17.41 10.68 25.21
CA THR A 919 15.95 10.44 25.27
C THR A 919 15.54 8.96 25.35
N THR A 920 16.41 8.02 25.03
CA THR A 920 16.17 6.58 25.20
C THR A 920 16.83 6.05 26.47
N LEU A 921 16.08 5.26 27.24
CA LEU A 921 16.46 4.70 28.53
C LEU A 921 16.44 3.17 28.47
N TRP A 922 17.40 2.56 29.15
CA TRP A 922 17.45 1.16 29.50
C TRP A 922 17.41 1.04 31.02
N ILE A 923 16.37 0.42 31.56
CA ILE A 923 16.12 0.37 33.00
C ILE A 923 16.01 -1.09 33.45
N GLU A 924 16.74 -1.43 34.51
CA GLU A 924 16.71 -2.77 35.11
C GLU A 924 16.22 -2.68 36.55
N LEU A 925 15.18 -3.46 36.87
CA LEU A 925 14.61 -3.53 38.22
C LEU A 925 14.64 -4.97 38.74
N LYS A 926 14.68 -5.08 40.07
CA LYS A 926 14.55 -6.35 40.79
C LYS A 926 13.65 -6.16 42.01
N VAL A 927 13.00 -7.23 42.43
CA VAL A 927 12.22 -7.26 43.67
C VAL A 927 12.99 -8.09 44.69
N SER A 928 13.22 -7.56 45.89
CA SER A 928 13.82 -8.30 47.01
C SER A 928 12.72 -8.72 47.99
N ASP A 929 12.87 -9.87 48.64
CA ASP A 929 11.93 -10.27 49.70
C ASP A 929 12.10 -9.37 50.92
N SER A 930 11.01 -8.75 51.36
CA SER A 930 10.93 -7.92 52.56
C SER A 930 11.08 -8.69 53.88
N ASN A 931 11.37 -9.99 53.84
CA ASN A 931 11.62 -10.86 55.00
C ASN A 931 13.10 -11.18 55.25
N VAL A 932 14.03 -10.50 54.57
CA VAL A 932 15.46 -10.60 54.90
C VAL A 932 15.97 -9.22 55.34
N SER A 933 15.76 -8.92 56.61
CA SER A 933 16.47 -7.90 57.38
C SER A 933 17.18 -8.57 58.54
#